data_AF-A0A974SES8-F1
#
_entry.id   AF-A0A974SES8-F1
#
_cell.length_a   1.000
_cell.length_b   1.000
_cell.length_c   1.000
_cell.angle_alpha   90.00
_cell.angle_beta   90.00
_cell.angle_gamma   90.00
#
_symmetry.space_group_name_H-M   'P 1'
#
loop_
_entity.id
_entity.type
_entity.pdbx_description
1 polymer ?
#
loop_
_entity_poly.entity_id
_entity_poly.type
_entity_poly.pdbx_seq_one_letter_code
_entity_poly.pdbx_strand_id
1 'polypeptide(L)'
;MSDDQIGGDITDHYVYLLFKNAHIAAPNAKMAEAYKANYANLPEYMKLDGHDNEGSIDAYIVDNPPKLTYNDYGLATRSKARTVYNMVLELNTAWRSDPLYDGRPLIEDIGIQGHDAVGKTLASDNQYAMALYASLVDRGLLSGITYSELDLKVPTDAPGGGATAPAVLNVRQSDALGYQYALLYKMFNKFAPYIDHIISWGVSGSGWQGSYVLFDGQSNANAGYYGAMKPDRFILGHSYLDDYFAGEYQTIGNNAIDLGDLGVYTPNSVNADLSSLTLSAGTLQPAFNAATTEYDVSLKDADSITVTAAAADSRSTIKVNDTAVASGTASEAITLTPGTKTDIKVEVTGADGRVKTYTLKVTNSKTETPSTPEPGTPSATPDPGTSSTPAPGTYSTSAPAASATPAPAAPVVQGQKVTMQATVNNGTAFVKVLDLAKVKEFMEKNVTLDIPAAQGVNSYSVGLPAAALTSGTKDDKLTISTEFGQVVISGNMLTGTTESSGKEVALEIGKGDKAKLPAEVKTALGDKPVIQLSLKVDGKETAWSNPDAPVTVSVPYKPSADELKNPEMIVVWYIDGSGDVLTVPSGRYAPKTGMVTFTTTHFSSYAVAYVSRTFTDLGTAVWAKNAVEVLASKDILKTEGHVFNPSTGITRADFLYSLVRALGLNARVNGNFSDVQKSTYYYNEIAIAKALGITNGIDNDSFGSAYKITRQDMMVLTERALKLEKKLSNQAEAADLERFTDKSEVASYAVNSVAAMVKEGLIEGSGNKVNPTGNTTKAEAAVFLYRLYNK
;
A
#
# COMPACT_ATOMS: atom_id res chain seq x y z
N MET A 1 -5.38 18.10 -40.71
CA MET A 1 -4.92 18.37 -42.10
C MET A 1 -3.40 18.46 -42.07
N SER A 2 -2.68 18.39 -43.19
CA SER A 2 -1.22 18.61 -43.16
C SER A 2 -0.90 20.10 -43.03
N ASP A 3 0.25 20.41 -42.44
CA ASP A 3 0.66 21.79 -42.09
C ASP A 3 0.79 22.71 -43.33
N ASP A 4 0.96 22.12 -44.52
CA ASP A 4 1.23 22.79 -45.80
C ASP A 4 0.08 23.69 -46.31
N GLN A 5 -1.08 23.69 -45.64
CA GLN A 5 -2.26 24.50 -46.02
C GLN A 5 -2.54 25.67 -45.06
N ILE A 6 -1.72 25.88 -44.02
CA ILE A 6 -1.98 26.89 -42.98
C ILE A 6 -1.24 28.19 -43.31
N GLY A 7 -1.97 29.17 -43.86
CA GLY A 7 -1.51 30.55 -44.01
C GLY A 7 -2.59 31.54 -43.55
N GLY A 8 -2.33 32.27 -42.47
CA GLY A 8 -3.26 33.22 -41.87
C GLY A 8 -2.93 33.51 -40.40
N ASP A 9 -3.68 34.42 -39.78
CA ASP A 9 -3.65 34.59 -38.32
C ASP A 9 -4.23 33.33 -37.65
N ILE A 10 -3.53 32.84 -36.63
CA ILE A 10 -3.89 31.60 -35.93
C ILE A 10 -5.18 31.76 -35.13
N THR A 11 -5.51 32.98 -34.69
CA THR A 11 -6.67 33.29 -33.86
C THR A 11 -7.97 33.08 -34.63
N ASP A 12 -8.07 33.61 -35.86
CA ASP A 12 -9.24 33.40 -36.74
C ASP A 12 -9.43 31.93 -37.11
N HIS A 13 -8.33 31.17 -37.23
CA HIS A 13 -8.35 29.76 -37.64
C HIS A 13 -8.86 28.82 -36.52
N TYR A 14 -8.55 29.13 -35.25
CA TYR A 14 -9.08 28.39 -34.10
C TYR A 14 -10.60 28.57 -33.96
N VAL A 15 -11.10 29.79 -34.13
CA VAL A 15 -12.54 30.09 -34.16
C VAL A 15 -13.22 29.30 -35.29
N TYR A 16 -12.64 29.28 -36.49
CA TYR A 16 -13.17 28.51 -37.62
C TYR A 16 -13.25 27.00 -37.36
N LEU A 17 -12.25 26.40 -36.69
CA LEU A 17 -12.26 24.97 -36.37
C LEU A 17 -13.27 24.59 -35.27
N LEU A 18 -13.47 25.46 -34.27
CA LEU A 18 -14.46 25.28 -33.21
C LEU A 18 -15.89 25.18 -33.76
N PHE A 19 -16.29 26.07 -34.66
CA PHE A 19 -17.67 26.09 -35.16
C PHE A 19 -17.99 25.03 -36.21
N LYS A 20 -17.04 24.65 -37.06
CA LYS A 20 -17.34 23.85 -38.27
C LYS A 20 -17.62 22.35 -38.02
N ASN A 21 -17.00 21.73 -37.02
CA ASN A 21 -17.03 20.26 -36.87
C ASN A 21 -17.82 19.75 -35.65
N ALA A 22 -18.18 20.63 -34.72
CA ALA A 22 -18.60 20.22 -33.38
C ALA A 22 -20.08 20.49 -33.04
N HIS A 23 -20.91 20.98 -34.00
CA HIS A 23 -22.34 21.29 -33.81
C HIS A 23 -22.63 22.02 -32.48
N ILE A 24 -21.79 23.00 -32.13
CA ILE A 24 -21.73 23.56 -30.77
C ILE A 24 -22.99 24.38 -30.48
N ALA A 25 -23.86 23.84 -29.63
CA ALA A 25 -24.82 24.65 -28.88
C ALA A 25 -24.05 25.67 -28.02
N ALA A 26 -24.48 26.94 -28.01
CA ALA A 26 -23.74 28.00 -27.35
C ALA A 26 -23.45 27.66 -25.87
N PRO A 27 -22.23 27.95 -25.34
CA PRO A 27 -21.84 27.51 -24.00
C PRO A 27 -22.76 28.00 -22.87
N ASN A 28 -23.40 29.15 -23.06
CA ASN A 28 -24.32 29.75 -22.11
C ASN A 28 -25.41 30.60 -22.79
N ALA A 29 -26.42 31.02 -22.02
CA ALA A 29 -27.57 31.77 -22.54
C ALA A 29 -27.17 33.12 -23.17
N LYS A 30 -26.20 33.84 -22.61
CA LYS A 30 -25.73 35.12 -23.17
C LYS A 30 -25.09 34.94 -24.54
N MET A 31 -24.30 33.89 -24.73
CA MET A 31 -23.71 33.53 -26.02
C MET A 31 -24.79 33.07 -27.00
N ALA A 32 -25.82 32.34 -26.55
CA ALA A 32 -26.96 31.96 -27.40
C ALA A 32 -27.76 33.18 -27.89
N GLU A 33 -28.03 34.14 -27.01
CA GLU A 33 -28.69 35.41 -27.36
C GLU A 33 -27.84 36.24 -28.33
N ALA A 34 -26.54 36.41 -28.04
CA ALA A 34 -25.61 37.13 -28.90
C ALA A 34 -25.45 36.46 -30.28
N TYR A 35 -25.46 35.13 -30.34
CA TYR A 35 -25.43 34.35 -31.57
C TYR A 35 -26.67 34.62 -32.42
N LYS A 36 -27.88 34.45 -31.85
CA LYS A 36 -29.15 34.71 -32.55
C LYS A 36 -29.27 36.16 -33.04
N ALA A 37 -28.88 37.13 -32.20
CA ALA A 37 -28.92 38.55 -32.55
C ALA A 37 -28.03 38.89 -33.76
N ASN A 38 -26.97 38.12 -34.00
CA ASN A 38 -26.05 38.31 -35.12
C ASN A 38 -26.23 37.29 -36.26
N TYR A 39 -27.08 36.27 -36.12
CA TYR A 39 -27.19 35.12 -37.03
C TYR A 39 -27.34 35.51 -38.50
N ALA A 40 -28.19 36.50 -38.80
CA ALA A 40 -28.41 36.99 -40.16
C ALA A 40 -27.16 37.60 -40.82
N ASN A 41 -26.22 38.09 -40.01
CA ASN A 41 -24.95 38.70 -40.43
C ASN A 41 -23.77 37.73 -40.37
N LEU A 42 -23.94 36.53 -39.81
CA LEU A 42 -22.88 35.53 -39.76
C LEU A 42 -22.59 34.97 -41.17
N PRO A 43 -21.31 34.71 -41.50
CA PRO A 43 -20.95 33.91 -42.66
C PRO A 43 -21.65 32.54 -42.62
N GLU A 44 -22.01 31.99 -43.78
CA GLU A 44 -22.80 30.75 -43.85
C GLU A 44 -22.14 29.56 -43.13
N TYR A 45 -20.80 29.53 -43.06
CA TYR A 45 -20.05 28.48 -42.35
C TYR A 45 -20.04 28.62 -40.81
N MET A 46 -20.59 29.71 -40.26
CA MET A 46 -20.78 29.93 -38.82
C MET A 46 -22.25 29.74 -38.40
N LYS A 47 -23.15 29.46 -39.35
CA LYS A 47 -24.56 29.13 -39.06
C LYS A 47 -24.67 27.66 -38.68
N LEU A 48 -25.34 27.38 -37.58
CA LEU A 48 -25.71 26.02 -37.17
C LEU A 48 -26.82 25.51 -38.11
N ASP A 49 -26.98 24.19 -38.14
CA ASP A 49 -27.70 23.46 -39.16
C ASP A 49 -29.24 23.50 -39.01
N GLY A 50 -29.83 24.66 -39.31
CA GLY A 50 -31.24 24.82 -39.73
C GLY A 50 -32.33 24.54 -38.68
N HIS A 51 -31.98 24.03 -37.51
CA HIS A 51 -32.89 23.66 -36.41
C HIS A 51 -32.88 24.66 -35.23
N ASP A 52 -32.11 25.73 -35.35
CA ASP A 52 -31.72 26.66 -34.28
C ASP A 52 -32.60 27.92 -34.18
N ASN A 53 -33.35 28.25 -35.24
CA ASN A 53 -34.34 29.33 -35.24
C ASN A 53 -35.62 29.03 -34.44
N GLU A 54 -35.86 27.77 -34.05
CA GLU A 54 -37.11 27.32 -33.38
C GLU A 54 -36.89 26.82 -31.93
N GLY A 55 -35.80 27.22 -31.28
CA GLY A 55 -35.62 27.09 -29.82
C GLY A 55 -34.81 25.89 -29.33
N SER A 56 -34.28 25.04 -30.22
CA SER A 56 -33.45 23.88 -29.84
C SER A 56 -32.20 24.24 -29.02
N ILE A 57 -31.63 25.44 -29.25
CA ILE A 57 -30.46 25.94 -28.52
C ILE A 57 -30.80 26.36 -27.09
N ASP A 58 -32.02 26.84 -26.81
CA ASP A 58 -32.42 27.31 -25.48
C ASP A 58 -32.69 26.15 -24.53
N ALA A 59 -33.44 25.15 -24.99
CA ALA A 59 -33.80 23.97 -24.19
C ALA A 59 -32.56 23.19 -23.72
N TYR A 60 -31.54 23.09 -24.56
CA TYR A 60 -30.29 22.39 -24.23
C TYR A 60 -29.47 23.15 -23.17
N ILE A 61 -29.41 24.49 -23.27
CA ILE A 61 -28.57 25.33 -22.40
C ILE A 61 -29.13 25.49 -20.99
N VAL A 62 -30.46 25.58 -20.86
CA VAL A 62 -31.10 25.85 -19.56
C VAL A 62 -31.09 24.63 -18.62
N ASP A 63 -31.28 23.43 -19.18
CA ASP A 63 -31.41 22.20 -18.38
C ASP A 63 -30.07 21.45 -18.19
N ASN A 64 -29.14 21.52 -19.15
CA ASN A 64 -27.81 20.89 -19.07
C ASN A 64 -26.80 21.62 -19.98
N PRO A 65 -26.21 22.76 -19.55
CA PRO A 65 -25.27 23.49 -20.39
C PRO A 65 -24.04 22.63 -20.73
N PRO A 66 -23.63 22.55 -22.01
CA PRO A 66 -22.47 21.75 -22.41
C PRO A 66 -21.17 22.31 -21.83
N LYS A 67 -20.24 21.42 -21.47
CA LYS A 67 -18.84 21.78 -21.21
C LYS A 67 -18.11 22.00 -22.54
N LEU A 68 -17.37 23.10 -22.70
CA LEU A 68 -16.44 23.23 -23.83
C LEU A 68 -15.07 22.61 -23.49
N THR A 69 -14.83 21.40 -24.00
CA THR A 69 -13.57 20.67 -23.80
C THR A 69 -12.61 20.91 -24.97
N TYR A 70 -11.37 21.34 -24.70
CA TYR A 70 -10.29 21.26 -25.69
C TYR A 70 -9.75 19.82 -25.69
N ASN A 71 -9.96 19.07 -26.77
CA ASN A 71 -9.60 17.65 -26.86
C ASN A 71 -8.60 17.37 -27.99
N ASP A 72 -7.46 16.75 -27.67
CA ASP A 72 -6.37 16.53 -28.63
C ASP A 72 -5.44 15.37 -28.23
N TYR A 73 -4.73 14.80 -29.20
CA TYR A 73 -3.79 13.69 -29.02
C TYR A 73 -2.36 14.15 -28.77
N GLY A 74 -1.57 13.31 -28.09
CA GLY A 74 -0.14 13.56 -27.88
C GLY A 74 0.16 14.70 -26.90
N LEU A 75 -0.80 15.08 -26.05
CA LEU A 75 -0.62 16.08 -24.99
C LEU A 75 0.39 15.68 -23.90
N ALA A 76 0.84 14.42 -23.86
CA ALA A 76 2.04 14.02 -23.12
C ALA A 76 3.33 14.72 -23.62
N THR A 77 3.38 15.18 -24.87
CA THR A 77 4.54 15.90 -25.41
C THR A 77 4.69 17.25 -24.71
N ARG A 78 5.68 17.41 -23.83
CA ARG A 78 5.82 18.60 -22.95
C ARG A 78 5.71 19.96 -23.66
N SER A 79 6.26 20.10 -24.86
CA SER A 79 6.14 21.34 -25.65
C SER A 79 4.70 21.61 -26.09
N LYS A 80 3.98 20.59 -26.60
CA LYS A 80 2.56 20.69 -26.95
C LYS A 80 1.72 20.95 -25.69
N ALA A 81 1.98 20.22 -24.61
CA ALA A 81 1.33 20.40 -23.31
C ALA A 81 1.41 21.87 -22.84
N ARG A 82 2.62 22.44 -22.91
CA ARG A 82 2.89 23.81 -22.51
C ARG A 82 2.26 24.85 -23.45
N THR A 83 2.25 24.60 -24.76
CA THR A 83 1.55 25.47 -25.72
C THR A 83 0.05 25.51 -25.44
N VAL A 84 -0.59 24.36 -25.21
CA VAL A 84 -2.02 24.28 -24.85
C VAL A 84 -2.28 24.95 -23.50
N TYR A 85 -1.43 24.73 -22.49
CA TYR A 85 -1.54 25.44 -21.20
C TYR A 85 -1.48 26.97 -21.37
N ASN A 86 -0.55 27.49 -22.19
CA ASN A 86 -0.43 28.92 -22.44
C ASN A 86 -1.68 29.46 -23.16
N MET A 87 -2.18 28.75 -24.17
CA MET A 87 -3.40 29.09 -24.91
C MET A 87 -4.62 29.16 -23.99
N VAL A 88 -4.84 28.14 -23.16
CA VAL A 88 -5.97 28.11 -22.21
C VAL A 88 -5.82 29.19 -21.14
N LEU A 89 -4.61 29.41 -20.62
CA LEU A 89 -4.30 30.49 -19.68
C LEU A 89 -4.68 31.86 -20.26
N GLU A 90 -4.29 32.14 -21.51
CA GLU A 90 -4.57 33.41 -22.18
C GLU A 90 -6.07 33.57 -22.47
N LEU A 91 -6.69 32.60 -23.15
CA LEU A 91 -8.11 32.64 -23.52
C LEU A 91 -9.02 32.76 -22.30
N ASN A 92 -8.84 31.94 -21.26
CA ASN A 92 -9.70 31.97 -20.09
C ASN A 92 -9.42 33.16 -19.16
N THR A 93 -8.22 33.76 -19.22
CA THR A 93 -7.95 35.03 -18.52
C THR A 93 -8.63 36.20 -19.23
N ALA A 94 -8.56 36.25 -20.56
CA ALA A 94 -9.26 37.26 -21.36
C ALA A 94 -10.79 37.16 -21.18
N TRP A 95 -11.33 35.94 -21.26
CA TRP A 95 -12.76 35.65 -21.13
C TRP A 95 -13.39 36.18 -19.84
N ARG A 96 -12.68 36.17 -18.71
CA ARG A 96 -13.15 36.75 -17.43
C ARG A 96 -13.48 38.24 -17.50
N SER A 97 -13.00 38.95 -18.53
CA SER A 97 -13.27 40.38 -18.77
C SER A 97 -14.29 40.61 -19.88
N ASP A 98 -14.81 39.56 -20.51
CA ASP A 98 -15.77 39.66 -21.61
C ASP A 98 -17.20 39.94 -21.08
N PRO A 99 -18.00 40.81 -21.73
CA PRO A 99 -19.40 41.05 -21.35
C PRO A 99 -20.28 39.79 -21.29
N LEU A 100 -19.95 38.77 -22.08
CA LEU A 100 -20.66 37.48 -22.17
C LEU A 100 -20.23 36.48 -21.09
N TYR A 101 -19.24 36.80 -20.24
CA TYR A 101 -18.83 35.98 -19.10
C TYR A 101 -20.00 35.72 -18.14
N ASP A 102 -20.22 34.45 -17.79
CA ASP A 102 -21.29 33.97 -16.91
C ASP A 102 -20.76 33.39 -15.58
N GLY A 103 -19.44 33.37 -15.40
CA GLY A 103 -18.76 32.74 -14.26
C GLY A 103 -18.00 31.46 -14.61
N ARG A 104 -18.23 30.87 -15.80
CA ARG A 104 -17.55 29.64 -16.25
C ARG A 104 -16.34 29.97 -17.14
N PRO A 105 -15.23 29.19 -17.07
CA PRO A 105 -14.17 29.27 -18.06
C PRO A 105 -14.71 29.14 -19.51
N LEU A 106 -14.01 29.69 -20.51
CA LEU A 106 -14.44 29.55 -21.91
C LEU A 106 -14.14 28.12 -22.39
N ILE A 107 -12.90 27.68 -22.22
CA ILE A 107 -12.53 26.26 -22.26
C ILE A 107 -12.63 25.74 -20.84
N GLU A 108 -13.52 24.81 -20.56
CA GLU A 108 -13.77 24.31 -19.20
C GLU A 108 -12.96 23.08 -18.85
N ASP A 109 -12.58 22.28 -19.84
CA ASP A 109 -11.94 20.98 -19.62
C ASP A 109 -10.85 20.71 -20.67
N ILE A 110 -9.83 19.93 -20.30
CA ILE A 110 -8.80 19.44 -21.22
C ILE A 110 -8.99 17.93 -21.43
N GLY A 111 -9.41 17.56 -22.63
CA GLY A 111 -9.48 16.18 -23.11
C GLY A 111 -8.12 15.70 -23.64
N ILE A 112 -7.57 14.67 -23.01
CA ILE A 112 -6.32 14.02 -23.39
C ILE A 112 -6.64 12.71 -24.10
N GLN A 113 -6.32 12.63 -25.40
CA GLN A 113 -6.27 11.36 -26.14
C GLN A 113 -4.88 10.74 -25.95
N GLY A 114 -4.77 9.89 -24.93
CA GLY A 114 -3.58 9.13 -24.54
C GLY A 114 -3.39 7.86 -25.37
N HIS A 115 -2.99 8.02 -26.64
CA HIS A 115 -2.53 6.93 -27.50
C HIS A 115 -1.05 6.61 -27.24
N ASP A 116 -0.75 6.25 -26.00
CA ASP A 116 0.61 6.18 -25.48
C ASP A 116 1.34 4.92 -25.97
N ALA A 117 2.67 4.92 -25.89
CA ALA A 117 3.49 3.77 -26.27
C ALA A 117 4.39 3.34 -25.12
N VAL A 118 4.36 2.05 -24.78
CA VAL A 118 5.11 1.45 -23.67
C VAL A 118 6.60 1.79 -23.79
N GLY A 119 7.16 2.43 -22.75
CA GLY A 119 8.57 2.85 -22.71
C GLY A 119 8.96 3.96 -23.69
N LYS A 120 7.99 4.63 -24.32
CA LYS A 120 8.19 5.74 -25.26
C LYS A 120 7.44 7.00 -24.82
N THR A 121 6.16 6.88 -24.50
CA THR A 121 5.45 7.95 -23.79
C THR A 121 5.63 7.72 -22.30
N LEU A 122 6.41 8.58 -21.66
CA LEU A 122 6.71 8.45 -20.25
C LEU A 122 5.50 8.83 -19.40
N ALA A 123 5.32 8.16 -18.27
CA ALA A 123 4.31 8.55 -17.30
C ALA A 123 4.68 9.92 -16.68
N SER A 124 5.97 10.23 -16.55
CA SER A 124 6.47 11.52 -16.06
C SER A 124 6.20 12.69 -17.02
N ASP A 125 6.08 12.41 -18.32
CA ASP A 125 5.69 13.39 -19.34
C ASP A 125 4.18 13.68 -19.28
N ASN A 126 3.36 12.64 -19.12
CA ASN A 126 1.95 12.79 -18.76
C ASN A 126 1.78 13.56 -17.42
N GLN A 127 2.60 13.27 -16.40
CA GLN A 127 2.59 13.95 -15.11
C GLN A 127 2.92 15.45 -15.23
N TYR A 128 3.82 15.82 -16.14
CA TYR A 128 4.12 17.21 -16.46
C TYR A 128 2.91 17.93 -17.08
N ALA A 129 2.23 17.29 -18.05
CA ALA A 129 1.00 17.83 -18.65
C ALA A 129 -0.13 17.97 -17.61
N MET A 130 -0.35 16.95 -16.78
CA MET A 130 -1.31 16.98 -15.68
C MET A 130 -1.03 18.10 -14.68
N ALA A 131 0.23 18.33 -14.31
CA ALA A 131 0.63 19.43 -13.42
C ALA A 131 0.36 20.81 -14.02
N LEU A 132 0.61 21.01 -15.32
CA LEU A 132 0.25 22.25 -16.01
C LEU A 132 -1.25 22.53 -15.92
N TYR A 133 -2.08 21.58 -16.35
CA TYR A 133 -3.53 21.78 -16.41
C TYR A 133 -4.17 21.85 -15.02
N ALA A 134 -3.70 21.05 -14.05
CA ALA A 134 -4.16 21.12 -12.67
C ALA A 134 -3.86 22.50 -12.03
N SER A 135 -2.73 23.12 -12.39
CA SER A 135 -2.43 24.50 -11.97
C SER A 135 -3.35 25.57 -12.59
N LEU A 136 -4.07 25.27 -13.69
CA LEU A 136 -5.13 26.12 -14.22
C LEU A 136 -6.45 25.89 -13.48
N VAL A 137 -6.76 24.63 -13.12
CA VAL A 137 -7.92 24.30 -12.26
C VAL A 137 -7.78 25.01 -10.90
N ASP A 138 -6.61 24.97 -10.27
CA ASP A 138 -6.33 25.67 -9.00
C ASP A 138 -6.47 27.20 -9.11
N ARG A 139 -6.36 27.77 -10.31
CA ARG A 139 -6.59 29.21 -10.58
C ARG A 139 -8.04 29.53 -10.95
N GLY A 140 -8.93 28.53 -11.00
CA GLY A 140 -10.29 28.63 -11.53
C GLY A 140 -10.34 28.97 -13.02
N LEU A 141 -9.29 28.66 -13.76
CA LEU A 141 -9.17 28.86 -15.21
C LEU A 141 -9.44 27.57 -16.00
N LEU A 142 -9.66 26.45 -15.31
CA LEU A 142 -10.27 25.22 -15.83
C LEU A 142 -11.22 24.69 -14.75
N SER A 143 -12.19 23.89 -15.16
CA SER A 143 -13.10 23.14 -14.30
C SER A 143 -12.65 21.70 -14.09
N GLY A 144 -11.90 21.12 -15.04
CA GLY A 144 -11.42 19.74 -14.96
C GLY A 144 -10.40 19.37 -16.05
N ILE A 145 -10.01 18.09 -16.01
CA ILE A 145 -9.17 17.40 -16.99
C ILE A 145 -9.81 16.04 -17.23
N THR A 146 -9.83 15.57 -18.47
CA THR A 146 -10.42 14.29 -18.86
C THR A 146 -9.41 13.50 -19.68
N TYR A 147 -9.23 12.21 -19.39
CA TYR A 147 -8.64 11.30 -20.37
C TYR A 147 -9.77 10.75 -21.23
N SER A 148 -9.99 11.39 -22.37
CA SER A 148 -11.09 11.10 -23.30
C SER A 148 -10.88 9.81 -24.08
N GLU A 149 -9.61 9.44 -24.27
CA GLU A 149 -9.19 8.15 -24.83
C GLU A 149 -7.89 7.71 -24.13
N LEU A 150 -7.80 6.45 -23.72
CA LEU A 150 -6.58 5.86 -23.15
C LEU A 150 -6.37 4.43 -23.67
N ASP A 151 -5.28 4.25 -24.40
CA ASP A 151 -4.82 2.97 -24.94
C ASP A 151 -3.28 2.94 -25.06
N LEU A 152 -2.68 1.75 -25.05
CA LEU A 152 -1.22 1.58 -25.08
C LEU A 152 -0.73 0.73 -26.26
N LYS A 153 0.15 1.29 -27.08
CA LYS A 153 0.91 0.56 -28.10
C LYS A 153 2.09 -0.19 -27.50
N VAL A 154 2.38 -1.37 -28.05
CA VAL A 154 3.56 -2.19 -27.70
C VAL A 154 4.58 -2.08 -28.85
N PRO A 155 5.54 -1.13 -28.80
CA PRO A 155 6.50 -0.89 -29.88
C PRO A 155 7.51 -2.03 -30.06
N THR A 156 8.20 -2.07 -31.19
CA THR A 156 9.14 -3.15 -31.56
C THR A 156 10.29 -3.37 -30.59
N ASP A 157 10.65 -2.35 -29.81
CA ASP A 157 11.69 -2.36 -28.78
C ASP A 157 11.14 -2.42 -27.35
N ALA A 158 9.86 -2.72 -27.17
CA ALA A 158 9.31 -3.14 -25.88
C ALA A 158 9.96 -4.45 -25.41
N PRO A 159 9.99 -4.74 -24.09
CA PRO A 159 10.44 -6.02 -23.57
C PRO A 159 9.65 -7.16 -24.20
N GLY A 160 10.33 -8.07 -24.91
CA GLY A 160 9.67 -9.15 -25.66
C GLY A 160 9.26 -8.81 -27.10
N GLY A 161 9.61 -7.62 -27.61
CA GLY A 161 9.34 -7.19 -28.98
C GLY A 161 7.99 -6.48 -29.15
N GLY A 162 7.66 -6.07 -30.37
CA GLY A 162 6.42 -5.34 -30.67
C GLY A 162 5.20 -6.22 -30.91
N ALA A 163 4.02 -5.66 -30.71
CA ALA A 163 2.74 -6.32 -30.96
C ALA A 163 1.63 -5.31 -31.30
N THR A 164 0.60 -5.79 -32.00
CA THR A 164 -0.61 -5.02 -32.34
C THR A 164 -1.84 -5.84 -31.95
N ALA A 165 -2.77 -5.20 -31.24
CA ALA A 165 -4.05 -5.81 -30.87
C ALA A 165 -4.83 -6.22 -32.14
N PRO A 166 -5.58 -7.35 -32.12
CA PRO A 166 -5.87 -8.19 -30.96
C PRO A 166 -4.88 -9.35 -30.75
N ALA A 167 -3.63 -9.25 -31.21
CA ALA A 167 -2.65 -10.33 -31.02
C ALA A 167 -2.40 -10.63 -29.54
N VAL A 168 -2.31 -11.91 -29.18
CA VAL A 168 -1.97 -12.33 -27.81
C VAL A 168 -0.53 -11.95 -27.51
N LEU A 169 -0.34 -11.14 -26.47
CA LEU A 169 0.97 -10.71 -26.01
C LEU A 169 1.76 -11.88 -25.42
N ASN A 170 3.06 -11.93 -25.71
CA ASN A 170 3.96 -12.78 -24.94
C ASN A 170 4.18 -12.20 -23.53
N VAL A 171 4.74 -13.02 -22.63
CA VAL A 171 4.91 -12.67 -21.22
C VAL A 171 5.57 -11.30 -21.03
N ARG A 172 6.74 -11.04 -21.65
CA ARG A 172 7.47 -9.78 -21.43
C ARG A 172 6.72 -8.57 -21.96
N GLN A 173 6.00 -8.73 -23.08
CA GLN A 173 5.15 -7.67 -23.65
C GLN A 173 3.99 -7.34 -22.72
N SER A 174 3.33 -8.39 -22.20
CA SER A 174 2.24 -8.26 -21.24
C SER A 174 2.69 -7.60 -19.95
N ASP A 175 3.87 -7.93 -19.45
CA ASP A 175 4.44 -7.31 -18.24
C ASP A 175 4.71 -5.82 -18.46
N ALA A 176 5.32 -5.46 -19.58
CA ALA A 176 5.64 -4.08 -19.91
C ALA A 176 4.38 -3.23 -20.16
N LEU A 177 3.35 -3.80 -20.79
CA LEU A 177 2.03 -3.19 -20.91
C LEU A 177 1.43 -2.90 -19.53
N GLY A 178 1.40 -3.91 -18.65
CA GLY A 178 0.84 -3.77 -17.30
C GLY A 178 1.62 -2.80 -16.42
N TYR A 179 2.94 -2.77 -16.55
CA TYR A 179 3.82 -1.85 -15.81
C TYR A 179 3.60 -0.39 -16.24
N GLN A 180 3.52 -0.10 -17.54
CA GLN A 180 3.18 1.25 -18.02
C GLN A 180 1.78 1.68 -17.56
N TYR A 181 0.78 0.81 -17.62
CA TYR A 181 -0.55 1.10 -17.04
C TYR A 181 -0.49 1.35 -15.53
N ALA A 182 0.32 0.58 -14.78
CA ALA A 182 0.50 0.80 -13.35
C ALA A 182 1.12 2.18 -13.03
N LEU A 183 2.13 2.61 -13.79
CA LEU A 183 2.70 3.96 -13.67
C LEU A 183 1.64 5.05 -13.94
N LEU A 184 0.88 4.91 -15.03
CA LEU A 184 -0.17 5.87 -15.40
C LEU A 184 -1.28 5.91 -14.34
N TYR A 185 -1.74 4.78 -13.81
CA TYR A 185 -2.76 4.76 -12.75
C TYR A 185 -2.23 5.24 -11.40
N LYS A 186 -0.94 5.08 -11.09
CA LYS A 186 -0.30 5.73 -9.94
C LYS A 186 -0.30 7.26 -10.10
N MET A 187 -0.04 7.76 -11.30
CA MET A 187 -0.18 9.19 -11.63
C MET A 187 -1.65 9.65 -11.54
N PHE A 188 -2.61 8.92 -12.11
CA PHE A 188 -4.03 9.27 -12.02
C PHE A 188 -4.50 9.36 -10.56
N ASN A 189 -4.08 8.44 -9.68
CA ASN A 189 -4.39 8.51 -8.26
C ASN A 189 -3.81 9.78 -7.57
N LYS A 190 -2.69 10.33 -8.05
CA LYS A 190 -2.14 11.62 -7.58
C LYS A 190 -2.96 12.81 -8.08
N PHE A 191 -3.49 12.74 -9.30
CA PHE A 191 -4.25 13.82 -9.94
C PHE A 191 -5.78 13.64 -9.92
N ALA A 192 -6.30 12.63 -9.22
CA ALA A 192 -7.71 12.40 -8.98
C ALA A 192 -8.54 13.65 -8.57
N PRO A 193 -8.03 14.66 -7.82
CA PRO A 193 -8.79 15.88 -7.52
C PRO A 193 -9.11 16.76 -8.73
N TYR A 194 -8.49 16.49 -9.87
CA TYR A 194 -8.51 17.29 -11.10
C TYR A 194 -9.05 16.53 -12.30
N ILE A 195 -9.18 15.21 -12.19
CA ILE A 195 -9.62 14.33 -13.27
C ILE A 195 -11.12 14.10 -13.13
N ASP A 196 -11.89 14.53 -14.13
CA ASP A 196 -13.34 14.32 -14.20
C ASP A 196 -13.65 12.84 -14.49
N HIS A 197 -13.02 12.27 -15.52
CA HIS A 197 -13.06 10.84 -15.83
C HIS A 197 -11.91 10.37 -16.73
N ILE A 198 -11.80 9.05 -16.89
CA ILE A 198 -10.82 8.35 -17.74
C ILE A 198 -11.56 7.29 -18.56
N ILE A 199 -11.48 7.39 -19.89
CA ILE A 199 -12.08 6.43 -20.83
C ILE A 199 -10.98 5.54 -21.39
N SER A 200 -10.98 4.25 -21.04
CA SER A 200 -10.20 3.28 -21.82
C SER A 200 -10.95 3.00 -23.12
N TRP A 201 -10.40 3.47 -24.24
CA TRP A 201 -11.13 3.56 -25.50
C TRP A 201 -10.68 2.48 -26.48
N GLY A 202 -11.63 1.65 -26.92
CA GLY A 202 -11.37 0.61 -27.90
C GLY A 202 -12.57 -0.28 -28.19
N VAL A 203 -12.47 -1.05 -29.27
CA VAL A 203 -13.49 -2.00 -29.72
C VAL A 203 -12.86 -3.38 -29.80
N SER A 204 -13.51 -4.39 -29.22
CA SER A 204 -13.01 -5.78 -29.20
C SER A 204 -11.55 -5.90 -28.73
N GLY A 205 -11.20 -5.18 -27.66
CA GLY A 205 -9.87 -5.21 -27.04
C GLY A 205 -8.76 -4.48 -27.80
N SER A 206 -9.09 -3.77 -28.89
CA SER A 206 -8.17 -2.92 -29.64
C SER A 206 -8.55 -1.45 -29.52
N GLY A 207 -7.59 -0.62 -29.11
CA GLY A 207 -7.66 0.84 -29.23
C GLY A 207 -7.13 1.34 -30.58
N TRP A 208 -6.73 2.60 -30.62
CA TRP A 208 -6.24 3.28 -31.83
C TRP A 208 -5.00 2.61 -32.46
N GLN A 209 -5.09 2.31 -33.77
CA GLN A 209 -4.03 1.67 -34.57
C GLN A 209 -3.50 0.35 -33.97
N GLY A 210 -4.37 -0.47 -33.36
CA GLY A 210 -3.97 -1.77 -32.80
C GLY A 210 -3.23 -1.66 -31.47
N SER A 211 -3.53 -0.65 -30.67
CA SER A 211 -3.11 -0.56 -29.26
C SER A 211 -3.97 -1.41 -28.34
N TYR A 212 -3.49 -1.64 -27.12
CA TYR A 212 -4.13 -2.47 -26.11
C TYR A 212 -4.82 -1.62 -25.05
N VAL A 213 -6.11 -1.90 -24.83
CA VAL A 213 -6.91 -1.37 -23.71
C VAL A 213 -6.81 -2.30 -22.49
N LEU A 214 -7.58 -2.05 -21.42
CA LEU A 214 -7.53 -2.86 -20.18
C LEU A 214 -8.07 -4.31 -20.35
N PHE A 215 -8.93 -4.54 -21.35
CA PHE A 215 -9.57 -5.83 -21.61
C PHE A 215 -9.25 -6.35 -23.01
N ASP A 216 -9.26 -7.67 -23.21
CA ASP A 216 -9.09 -8.28 -24.53
C ASP A 216 -10.41 -8.30 -25.35
N GLY A 217 -10.35 -8.86 -26.56
CA GLY A 217 -11.51 -8.97 -27.46
C GLY A 217 -12.58 -9.96 -27.02
N GLN A 218 -12.35 -10.68 -25.93
CA GLN A 218 -13.30 -11.56 -25.25
C GLN A 218 -13.75 -10.96 -23.90
N SER A 219 -13.40 -9.69 -23.64
CA SER A 219 -13.66 -8.96 -22.40
C SER A 219 -12.97 -9.53 -21.14
N ASN A 220 -11.93 -10.34 -21.29
CA ASN A 220 -11.11 -10.74 -20.15
C ASN A 220 -10.16 -9.60 -19.76
N ALA A 221 -9.91 -9.46 -18.45
CA ALA A 221 -8.89 -8.57 -17.92
C ALA A 221 -7.48 -9.00 -18.38
N ASN A 222 -6.74 -8.09 -19.03
CA ASN A 222 -5.34 -8.31 -19.38
C ASN A 222 -4.39 -7.65 -18.35
N ALA A 223 -3.07 -7.71 -18.58
CA ALA A 223 -2.09 -7.13 -17.65
C ALA A 223 -2.25 -5.62 -17.41
N GLY A 224 -2.80 -4.87 -18.37
CA GLY A 224 -3.18 -3.47 -18.19
C GLY A 224 -4.22 -3.28 -17.10
N TYR A 225 -5.28 -4.09 -17.07
CA TYR A 225 -6.27 -4.08 -15.98
C TYR A 225 -5.64 -4.38 -14.62
N TYR A 226 -4.79 -5.41 -14.53
CA TYR A 226 -4.14 -5.75 -13.25
C TYR A 226 -3.16 -4.67 -12.78
N GLY A 227 -2.45 -4.02 -13.70
CA GLY A 227 -1.63 -2.84 -13.43
C GLY A 227 -2.46 -1.65 -12.96
N ALA A 228 -3.58 -1.37 -13.60
CA ALA A 228 -4.50 -0.29 -13.23
C ALA A 228 -5.12 -0.49 -11.83
N MET A 229 -5.56 -1.71 -11.51
CA MET A 229 -6.27 -2.01 -10.26
C MET A 229 -5.38 -2.08 -9.02
N LYS A 230 -4.11 -2.50 -9.17
CA LYS A 230 -3.17 -2.66 -8.05
C LYS A 230 -1.76 -2.21 -8.48
N PRO A 231 -1.55 -0.91 -8.78
CA PRO A 231 -0.34 -0.43 -9.46
C PRO A 231 0.96 -0.72 -8.70
N ASP A 232 1.01 -0.43 -7.40
CA ASP A 232 2.23 -0.63 -6.61
C ASP A 232 2.59 -2.11 -6.44
N ARG A 233 1.59 -2.98 -6.28
CA ARG A 233 1.80 -4.43 -6.25
C ARG A 233 2.22 -4.98 -7.62
N PHE A 234 1.67 -4.44 -8.71
CA PHE A 234 2.05 -4.85 -10.06
C PHE A 234 3.50 -4.46 -10.37
N ILE A 235 3.89 -3.23 -10.05
CA ILE A 235 5.26 -2.72 -10.20
C ILE A 235 6.24 -3.55 -9.34
N LEU A 236 5.93 -3.76 -8.05
CA LEU A 236 6.77 -4.57 -7.15
C LEU A 236 6.96 -6.00 -7.65
N GLY A 237 5.92 -6.62 -8.21
CA GLY A 237 5.98 -7.95 -8.83
C GLY A 237 6.75 -8.02 -10.15
N HIS A 238 7.07 -6.88 -10.76
CA HIS A 238 7.71 -6.77 -12.08
C HIS A 238 8.90 -5.79 -12.07
N SER A 239 9.56 -5.61 -10.91
CA SER A 239 10.64 -4.62 -10.69
C SER A 239 11.89 -4.83 -11.55
N TYR A 240 12.02 -5.97 -12.23
CA TYR A 240 13.02 -6.18 -13.28
C TYR A 240 12.79 -5.31 -14.53
N LEU A 241 11.68 -4.57 -14.60
CA LEU A 241 11.39 -3.60 -15.66
C LEU A 241 11.79 -2.16 -15.28
N ASP A 242 12.15 -1.88 -14.02
CA ASP A 242 12.51 -0.53 -13.54
C ASP A 242 13.61 0.12 -14.40
N ASP A 243 14.61 -0.66 -14.82
CA ASP A 243 15.70 -0.22 -15.71
C ASP A 243 15.20 0.14 -17.12
N TYR A 244 14.23 -0.61 -17.66
CA TYR A 244 13.64 -0.33 -18.97
C TYR A 244 12.81 0.96 -18.94
N PHE A 245 12.08 1.18 -17.84
CA PHE A 245 11.37 2.42 -17.58
C PHE A 245 12.24 3.50 -16.91
N ALA A 246 13.57 3.37 -16.93
CA ALA A 246 14.53 4.41 -16.52
C ALA A 246 14.24 5.10 -15.16
N GLY A 247 13.67 4.38 -14.18
CA GLY A 247 13.31 4.94 -12.87
C GLY A 247 12.03 5.80 -12.84
N GLU A 248 11.13 5.64 -13.80
CA GLU A 248 9.84 6.33 -13.84
C GLU A 248 9.01 6.13 -12.57
N TYR A 249 9.07 4.96 -11.92
CA TYR A 249 8.35 4.70 -10.67
C TYR A 249 8.74 5.70 -9.56
N GLN A 250 10.03 5.98 -9.41
CA GLN A 250 10.57 6.94 -8.44
C GLN A 250 10.16 8.38 -8.81
N THR A 251 10.15 8.72 -10.11
CA THR A 251 9.70 10.02 -10.63
C THR A 251 8.20 10.26 -10.41
N ILE A 252 7.37 9.23 -10.60
CA ILE A 252 5.93 9.24 -10.27
C ILE A 252 5.71 9.19 -8.74
N GLY A 253 6.67 8.71 -7.95
CA GLY A 253 6.63 8.81 -6.49
C GLY A 253 6.81 10.23 -5.94
N ASN A 254 7.42 11.15 -6.70
CA ASN A 254 7.68 12.52 -6.22
C ASN A 254 6.47 13.45 -6.42
N ASN A 255 6.06 14.16 -5.36
CA ASN A 255 4.95 15.12 -5.42
C ASN A 255 5.39 16.52 -5.87
N ALA A 256 6.69 16.85 -5.79
CA ALA A 256 7.24 18.09 -6.32
C ALA A 256 7.58 17.93 -7.81
N ILE A 257 6.78 18.55 -8.68
CA ILE A 257 6.85 18.44 -10.14
C ILE A 257 7.43 19.73 -10.71
N ASP A 258 8.59 19.65 -11.34
CA ASP A 258 9.25 20.80 -11.97
C ASP A 258 8.55 21.17 -13.28
N LEU A 259 7.99 22.39 -13.34
CA LEU A 259 7.38 22.97 -14.54
C LEU A 259 8.33 23.92 -15.30
N GLY A 260 9.58 24.06 -14.86
CA GLY A 260 10.61 24.91 -15.44
C GLY A 260 10.47 26.36 -15.00
N ASP A 261 10.21 27.27 -15.95
CA ASP A 261 10.03 28.71 -15.71
C ASP A 261 8.81 29.05 -14.84
N LEU A 262 7.83 28.14 -14.77
CA LEU A 262 6.68 28.25 -13.86
C LEU A 262 6.98 27.80 -12.42
N GLY A 263 8.20 27.31 -12.14
CA GLY A 263 8.61 26.78 -10.85
C GLY A 263 8.11 25.36 -10.59
N VAL A 264 8.04 24.99 -9.31
CA VAL A 264 7.62 23.65 -8.86
C VAL A 264 6.14 23.66 -8.52
N TYR A 265 5.39 22.74 -9.13
CA TYR A 265 4.00 22.46 -8.78
C TYR A 265 3.91 21.24 -7.86
N THR A 266 2.99 21.30 -6.90
CA THR A 266 2.64 20.18 -6.01
C THR A 266 1.13 20.00 -6.10
N PRO A 267 0.60 18.86 -6.61
CA PRO A 267 -0.83 18.65 -6.72
C PRO A 267 -1.51 18.69 -5.33
N ASN A 268 -2.67 19.34 -5.22
CA ASN A 268 -3.41 19.40 -3.98
C ASN A 268 -3.91 18.00 -3.59
N SER A 269 -3.55 17.51 -2.42
CA SER A 269 -4.15 16.30 -1.85
C SER A 269 -5.53 16.62 -1.28
N VAL A 270 -6.60 16.02 -1.83
CA VAL A 270 -7.92 16.04 -1.18
C VAL A 270 -7.80 15.39 0.19
N ASN A 271 -8.35 16.04 1.19
CA ASN A 271 -8.54 15.46 2.50
C ASN A 271 -9.94 15.83 2.99
N ALA A 272 -10.60 14.88 3.63
CA ALA A 272 -11.89 15.08 4.26
C ALA A 272 -11.72 15.62 5.69
N ASP A 273 -10.74 16.51 5.92
CA ASP A 273 -10.47 17.02 7.26
C ASP A 273 -11.36 18.23 7.58
N LEU A 274 -11.60 18.46 8.86
CA LEU A 274 -12.10 19.74 9.37
C LEU A 274 -10.93 20.71 9.63
N SER A 275 -11.12 21.98 9.29
CA SER A 275 -10.27 23.09 9.73
C SER A 275 -10.67 23.61 11.12
N SER A 276 -11.93 23.43 11.52
CA SER A 276 -12.40 23.68 12.89
C SER A 276 -13.61 22.83 13.27
N LEU A 277 -13.75 22.56 14.55
CA LEU A 277 -14.93 21.96 15.17
C LEU A 277 -15.17 22.66 16.51
N THR A 278 -16.35 23.24 16.68
CA THR A 278 -16.74 24.01 17.87
C THR A 278 -18.19 23.73 18.26
N LEU A 279 -18.53 24.06 19.50
CA LEU A 279 -19.79 23.67 20.15
C LEU A 279 -20.42 24.90 20.81
N SER A 280 -21.75 24.96 20.87
CA SER A 280 -22.45 26.01 21.64
C SER A 280 -22.32 25.86 23.16
N ALA A 281 -22.02 24.66 23.65
CA ALA A 281 -21.78 24.37 25.06
C ALA A 281 -20.70 23.30 25.24
N GLY A 282 -19.95 23.40 26.34
CA GLY A 282 -18.85 22.47 26.67
C GLY A 282 -17.56 22.75 25.92
N THR A 283 -16.58 21.87 26.11
CA THR A 283 -15.30 21.88 25.39
C THR A 283 -14.97 20.48 24.90
N LEU A 284 -14.34 20.40 23.73
CA LEU A 284 -13.80 19.15 23.20
C LEU A 284 -12.63 18.68 24.07
N GLN A 285 -12.62 17.39 24.41
CA GLN A 285 -11.49 16.71 25.05
C GLN A 285 -11.07 15.52 24.15
N PRO A 286 -9.86 15.52 23.57
CA PRO A 286 -8.86 16.60 23.58
C PRO A 286 -9.35 17.85 22.84
N ALA A 287 -8.60 18.96 22.93
CA ALA A 287 -8.87 20.15 22.11
C ALA A 287 -8.82 19.79 20.61
N PHE A 288 -9.58 20.53 19.78
CA PHE A 288 -9.74 20.21 18.36
C PHE A 288 -8.39 20.05 17.63
N ASN A 289 -8.30 18.99 16.84
CA ASN A 289 -7.20 18.70 15.95
C ASN A 289 -7.74 17.90 14.76
N ALA A 290 -7.45 18.34 13.53
CA ALA A 290 -7.95 17.74 12.30
C ALA A 290 -7.76 16.22 12.20
N ALA A 291 -6.71 15.64 12.80
CA ALA A 291 -6.45 14.20 12.79
C ALA A 291 -7.24 13.41 13.86
N THR A 292 -7.79 14.07 14.88
CA THR A 292 -8.55 13.42 15.96
C THR A 292 -10.02 13.27 15.55
N THR A 293 -10.51 12.03 15.46
CA THR A 293 -11.87 11.70 15.02
C THR A 293 -12.83 11.32 16.16
N GLU A 294 -12.38 11.30 17.41
CA GLU A 294 -13.24 11.13 18.59
C GLU A 294 -12.95 12.20 19.64
N TYR A 295 -14.00 12.77 20.22
CA TYR A 295 -13.91 13.75 21.30
C TYR A 295 -14.93 13.45 22.38
N ASP A 296 -14.50 13.46 23.64
CA ASP A 296 -15.41 13.52 24.78
C ASP A 296 -15.86 14.97 25.01
N VAL A 297 -17.14 15.16 25.36
CA VAL A 297 -17.71 16.45 25.76
C VAL A 297 -18.49 16.24 27.05
N SER A 298 -18.12 16.94 28.12
CA SER A 298 -18.82 16.85 29.41
C SER A 298 -19.62 18.11 29.69
N LEU A 299 -20.94 17.97 29.87
CA LEU A 299 -21.87 19.05 30.18
C LEU A 299 -22.46 18.84 31.57
N LYS A 300 -22.60 19.92 32.34
CA LYS A 300 -23.19 19.88 33.70
C LYS A 300 -24.71 19.97 33.68
N ASP A 301 -25.24 20.87 32.85
CA ASP A 301 -26.66 21.12 32.66
C ASP A 301 -26.86 21.75 31.27
N ALA A 302 -27.45 21.01 30.34
CA ALA A 302 -27.82 21.47 29.01
C ALA A 302 -28.96 20.58 28.45
N ASP A 303 -29.96 21.19 27.83
CA ASP A 303 -31.07 20.47 27.18
C ASP A 303 -30.82 20.22 25.68
N SER A 304 -29.90 20.97 25.08
CA SER A 304 -29.48 20.81 23.68
C SER A 304 -28.06 21.34 23.43
N ILE A 305 -27.47 20.95 22.30
CA ILE A 305 -26.18 21.43 21.79
C ILE A 305 -26.25 21.63 20.27
N THR A 306 -25.47 22.56 19.73
CA THR A 306 -25.24 22.73 18.28
C THR A 306 -23.76 22.55 17.98
N VAL A 307 -23.46 22.04 16.79
CA VAL A 307 -22.10 21.78 16.32
C VAL A 307 -21.79 22.67 15.13
N THR A 308 -20.71 23.44 15.23
CA THR A 308 -20.22 24.28 14.12
C THR A 308 -18.92 23.67 13.61
N ALA A 309 -18.95 23.11 12.41
CA ALA A 309 -17.84 22.42 11.78
C ALA A 309 -17.47 23.11 10.46
N ALA A 310 -16.18 23.37 10.24
CA ALA A 310 -15.68 23.92 8.98
C ALA A 310 -14.71 22.93 8.33
N ALA A 311 -14.87 22.67 7.03
CA ALA A 311 -13.99 21.81 6.25
C ALA A 311 -12.61 22.45 6.07
N ALA A 312 -11.58 21.63 5.88
CA ALA A 312 -10.23 22.06 5.50
C ALA A 312 -10.12 22.28 3.98
N ASP A 313 -10.73 21.40 3.19
CA ASP A 313 -10.92 21.59 1.73
C ASP A 313 -12.31 22.19 1.46
N SER A 314 -12.36 23.31 0.76
CA SER A 314 -13.61 24.03 0.43
C SER A 314 -14.56 23.26 -0.49
N ARG A 315 -14.07 22.19 -1.13
CA ARG A 315 -14.85 21.29 -1.98
C ARG A 315 -15.48 20.13 -1.19
N SER A 316 -15.16 19.99 0.10
CA SER A 316 -15.75 18.95 0.95
C SER A 316 -17.15 19.34 1.41
N THR A 317 -18.06 18.36 1.47
CA THR A 317 -19.40 18.53 2.07
C THR A 317 -19.43 18.04 3.51
N ILE A 318 -20.26 18.64 4.36
CA ILE A 318 -20.41 18.26 5.78
C ILE A 318 -21.85 17.81 6.07
N LYS A 319 -21.98 16.75 6.87
CA LYS A 319 -23.23 16.37 7.55
C LYS A 319 -23.03 16.34 9.06
N VAL A 320 -24.06 16.69 9.82
CA VAL A 320 -24.15 16.48 11.27
C VAL A 320 -25.38 15.62 11.55
N ASN A 321 -25.21 14.43 12.14
CA ASN A 321 -26.25 13.42 12.30
C ASN A 321 -27.09 13.23 11.01
N ASP A 322 -26.41 12.84 9.93
CA ASP A 322 -26.93 12.61 8.57
C ASP A 322 -27.52 13.86 7.84
N THR A 323 -27.72 14.96 8.55
CA THR A 323 -28.28 16.22 8.02
C THR A 323 -27.17 17.10 7.44
N ALA A 324 -27.32 17.58 6.21
CA ALA A 324 -26.31 18.43 5.57
C ALA A 324 -26.19 19.80 6.26
N VAL A 325 -24.95 20.25 6.49
CA VAL A 325 -24.64 21.54 7.13
C VAL A 325 -23.59 22.28 6.32
N ALA A 326 -23.78 23.58 6.11
CA ALA A 326 -22.82 24.43 5.41
C ALA A 326 -21.53 24.62 6.23
N SER A 327 -20.37 24.52 5.59
CA SER A 327 -19.06 24.68 6.24
C SER A 327 -18.97 25.98 7.04
N GLY A 328 -18.56 25.89 8.31
CA GLY A 328 -18.47 27.02 9.24
C GLY A 328 -19.80 27.48 9.85
N THR A 329 -20.92 26.82 9.54
CA THR A 329 -22.24 27.14 10.08
C THR A 329 -22.62 26.17 11.21
N ALA A 330 -23.41 26.64 12.17
CA ALA A 330 -23.94 25.77 13.23
C ALA A 330 -25.02 24.81 12.70
N SER A 331 -25.01 23.57 13.20
CA SER A 331 -26.09 22.61 13.01
C SER A 331 -27.41 23.09 13.65
N GLU A 332 -28.50 22.40 13.33
CA GLU A 332 -29.72 22.45 14.16
C GLU A 332 -29.43 21.98 15.60
N ALA A 333 -30.33 22.32 16.53
CA ALA A 333 -30.19 22.01 17.94
C ALA A 333 -30.45 20.52 18.21
N ILE A 334 -29.41 19.82 18.65
CA ILE A 334 -29.46 18.39 18.99
C ILE A 334 -29.86 18.25 20.45
N THR A 335 -31.02 17.66 20.72
CA THR A 335 -31.55 17.45 22.07
C THR A 335 -30.70 16.47 22.87
N LEU A 336 -30.45 16.78 24.14
CA LEU A 336 -29.66 15.96 25.05
C LEU A 336 -30.54 15.40 26.16
N THR A 337 -30.57 14.07 26.31
CA THR A 337 -31.35 13.44 27.40
C THR A 337 -30.53 13.46 28.70
N PRO A 338 -31.09 13.95 29.84
CA PRO A 338 -30.41 13.96 31.14
C PRO A 338 -29.85 12.59 31.54
N GLY A 339 -28.64 12.55 32.11
CA GLY A 339 -27.99 11.32 32.56
C GLY A 339 -27.52 10.36 31.46
N THR A 340 -27.70 10.69 30.18
CA THR A 340 -27.29 9.82 29.05
C THR A 340 -26.00 10.30 28.37
N LYS A 341 -25.39 9.38 27.60
CA LYS A 341 -24.40 9.72 26.59
C LYS A 341 -25.06 9.80 25.22
N THR A 342 -24.81 10.88 24.49
CA THR A 342 -25.31 11.14 23.13
C THR A 342 -24.11 11.23 22.19
N ASP A 343 -24.03 10.35 21.21
CA ASP A 343 -23.01 10.41 20.17
C ASP A 343 -23.52 11.27 19.01
N ILE A 344 -22.79 12.33 18.68
CA ILE A 344 -23.06 13.20 17.53
C ILE A 344 -22.00 12.95 16.46
N LYS A 345 -22.40 12.59 15.25
CA LYS A 345 -21.50 12.37 14.12
C LYS A 345 -21.42 13.62 13.26
N VAL A 346 -20.20 14.01 12.89
CA VAL A 346 -19.91 15.00 11.87
C VAL A 346 -19.16 14.30 10.74
N GLU A 347 -19.81 14.08 9.61
CA GLU A 347 -19.21 13.44 8.43
C GLU A 347 -18.74 14.50 7.45
N VAL A 348 -17.46 14.46 7.11
CA VAL A 348 -16.89 15.23 6.00
C VAL A 348 -16.71 14.28 4.83
N THR A 349 -17.22 14.64 3.66
CA THR A 349 -16.97 13.91 2.41
C THR A 349 -16.09 14.78 1.52
N GLY A 350 -14.87 14.32 1.24
CA GLY A 350 -13.96 14.96 0.31
C GLY A 350 -14.43 14.85 -1.13
N ALA A 351 -13.90 15.71 -2.01
CA ALA A 351 -14.26 15.71 -3.44
C ALA A 351 -13.85 14.42 -4.18
N ASP A 352 -12.98 13.60 -3.60
CA ASP A 352 -12.61 12.26 -4.06
C ASP A 352 -13.56 11.14 -3.55
N GLY A 353 -14.67 11.52 -2.89
CA GLY A 353 -15.63 10.59 -2.30
C GLY A 353 -15.16 9.93 -1.00
N ARG A 354 -13.97 10.25 -0.48
CA ARG A 354 -13.52 9.72 0.81
C ARG A 354 -14.29 10.40 1.95
N VAL A 355 -14.86 9.59 2.84
CA VAL A 355 -15.60 10.07 4.02
C VAL A 355 -14.71 9.96 5.27
N LYS A 356 -14.69 11.02 6.09
CA LYS A 356 -14.08 11.04 7.42
C LYS A 356 -15.10 11.51 8.45
N THR A 357 -15.33 10.68 9.45
CA THR A 357 -16.34 10.93 10.49
C THR A 357 -15.67 11.34 11.79
N TYR A 358 -16.06 12.49 12.34
CA TYR A 358 -15.71 12.97 13.66
C TYR A 358 -16.88 12.67 14.61
N THR A 359 -16.62 11.99 15.73
CA THR A 359 -17.65 11.58 16.70
C THR A 359 -17.48 12.33 18.01
N LEU A 360 -18.54 13.02 18.44
CA LEU A 360 -18.62 13.75 19.70
C LEU A 360 -19.40 12.92 20.71
N LYS A 361 -18.74 12.45 21.77
CA LYS A 361 -19.33 11.65 22.84
C LYS A 361 -19.79 12.58 23.97
N VAL A 362 -21.00 13.10 23.84
CA VAL A 362 -21.56 14.11 24.77
C VAL A 362 -22.16 13.42 25.99
N THR A 363 -21.58 13.65 27.17
CA THR A 363 -22.12 13.20 28.46
C THR A 363 -22.83 14.35 29.15
N ASN A 364 -24.14 14.22 29.38
CA ASN A 364 -24.96 15.22 30.07
C ASN A 364 -25.20 14.81 31.53
N SER A 365 -24.50 15.44 32.47
CA SER A 365 -24.61 15.15 33.91
C SER A 365 -25.81 15.82 34.58
N LYS A 366 -26.75 16.40 33.83
CA LYS A 366 -28.02 16.92 34.35
C LYS A 366 -28.75 15.80 35.09
N THR A 367 -28.95 15.97 36.39
CA THR A 367 -29.75 15.06 37.22
C THR A 367 -31.23 15.30 36.91
N GLU A 368 -31.99 14.23 36.67
CA GLU A 368 -33.46 14.36 36.60
C GLU A 368 -33.99 15.00 37.88
N THR A 369 -34.69 16.12 37.73
CA THR A 369 -35.38 16.75 38.86
C THR A 369 -36.68 16.00 39.09
N PRO A 370 -36.91 15.38 40.27
CA PRO A 370 -38.18 14.75 40.56
C PRO A 370 -39.29 15.80 40.50
N SER A 371 -40.36 15.51 39.77
CA SER A 371 -41.56 16.34 39.79
C SER A 371 -42.32 16.09 41.10
N THR A 372 -42.33 17.08 42.00
CA THR A 372 -43.04 17.03 43.28
C THR A 372 -44.10 18.14 43.39
N PRO A 373 -45.23 17.91 44.09
CA PRO A 373 -46.37 18.85 44.07
C PRO A 373 -46.19 20.12 44.91
N GLU A 374 -47.18 21.03 44.75
CA GLU A 374 -47.37 22.34 45.39
C GLU A 374 -47.49 22.33 46.95
N PRO A 375 -47.47 23.51 47.65
CA PRO A 375 -46.59 23.69 48.80
C PRO A 375 -47.27 23.95 50.15
N GLY A 376 -46.48 23.93 51.23
CA GLY A 376 -46.88 24.23 52.61
C GLY A 376 -45.99 25.29 53.30
N THR A 377 -46.64 26.25 53.94
CA THR A 377 -46.21 27.53 54.58
C THR A 377 -45.08 27.51 55.65
N PRO A 378 -44.52 28.70 56.04
CA PRO A 378 -43.15 28.85 56.59
C PRO A 378 -43.00 29.31 58.06
N SER A 379 -41.77 29.18 58.62
CA SER A 379 -41.13 29.95 59.73
C SER A 379 -39.77 29.30 60.10
N ALA A 380 -38.70 29.95 60.62
CA ALA A 380 -38.34 31.36 60.86
C ALA A 380 -36.79 31.51 61.01
N THR A 381 -36.27 32.75 60.96
CA THR A 381 -34.89 33.23 61.26
C THR A 381 -34.62 33.34 62.79
N PRO A 382 -33.45 33.82 63.36
CA PRO A 382 -32.18 34.36 62.79
C PRO A 382 -30.79 33.98 63.44
N ASP A 383 -29.70 34.06 62.66
CA ASP A 383 -28.35 34.72 62.92
C ASP A 383 -27.46 34.38 64.18
N PRO A 384 -26.24 34.94 64.41
CA PRO A 384 -25.02 35.17 63.57
C PRO A 384 -23.74 34.43 64.09
N GLY A 385 -22.59 34.51 63.37
CA GLY A 385 -21.28 34.12 63.94
C GLY A 385 -20.00 34.39 63.11
N THR A 386 -19.02 35.12 63.67
CA THR A 386 -17.74 35.56 63.05
C THR A 386 -16.50 34.85 63.69
N SER A 387 -15.23 34.95 63.25
CA SER A 387 -14.51 35.86 62.34
C SER A 387 -13.13 35.29 61.88
N SER A 388 -12.33 36.12 61.17
CA SER A 388 -10.83 36.18 61.15
C SER A 388 -9.95 35.20 60.34
N THR A 389 -9.22 35.77 59.37
CA THR A 389 -7.91 35.36 58.81
C THR A 389 -6.75 35.71 59.77
N PRO A 390 -5.52 35.16 59.63
CA PRO A 390 -4.54 35.77 58.71
C PRO A 390 -3.56 34.81 57.99
N ALA A 391 -2.96 35.31 56.90
CA ALA A 391 -1.74 34.80 56.25
C ALA A 391 -0.52 35.64 56.75
N PRO A 392 0.74 35.58 56.23
CA PRO A 392 1.26 34.86 55.06
C PRO A 392 2.65 34.19 55.23
N GLY A 393 3.17 33.59 54.14
CA GLY A 393 4.56 33.14 54.02
C GLY A 393 4.98 32.88 52.56
N THR A 394 5.77 33.78 51.98
CA THR A 394 6.24 33.74 50.58
C THR A 394 7.74 33.46 50.50
N TYR A 395 8.17 32.63 49.54
CA TYR A 395 9.48 32.79 48.88
C TYR A 395 9.40 32.40 47.40
N SER A 396 10.17 33.11 46.58
CA SER A 396 10.35 32.92 45.14
C SER A 396 11.85 33.07 44.85
N THR A 397 12.40 32.32 43.87
CA THR A 397 13.41 32.83 42.91
C THR A 397 13.95 31.76 41.94
N SER A 398 14.09 32.18 40.68
CA SER A 398 15.17 31.89 39.70
C SER A 398 15.50 30.46 39.24
N ALA A 399 15.60 30.32 37.91
CA ALA A 399 16.26 29.22 37.21
C ALA A 399 17.79 29.30 37.26
N PRO A 400 18.49 28.17 37.03
CA PRO A 400 19.85 28.20 36.49
C PRO A 400 20.08 27.27 35.28
N ALA A 401 20.80 27.82 34.30
CA ALA A 401 21.86 27.27 33.44
C ALA A 401 21.86 25.80 32.95
N ALA A 402 22.24 25.65 31.68
CA ALA A 402 22.63 24.39 31.06
C ALA A 402 23.82 23.71 31.77
N SER A 403 23.79 22.38 31.84
CA SER A 403 24.90 21.55 32.34
C SER A 403 25.59 20.82 31.19
N ALA A 404 26.91 20.65 31.30
CA ALA A 404 27.76 20.21 30.20
C ALA A 404 27.74 18.69 29.97
N THR A 405 27.95 18.30 28.71
CA THR A 405 28.14 16.92 28.27
C THR A 405 29.35 16.28 28.95
N PRO A 406 29.22 15.10 29.61
CA PRO A 406 30.38 14.34 30.04
C PRO A 406 31.10 13.70 28.84
N ALA A 407 32.43 13.74 28.84
CA ALA A 407 33.27 13.09 27.83
C ALA A 407 33.13 11.54 27.90
N PRO A 408 33.25 10.82 26.77
CA PRO A 408 32.87 9.41 26.69
C PRO A 408 33.85 8.46 27.37
N ALA A 409 33.32 7.51 28.15
CA ALA A 409 34.03 6.30 28.55
C ALA A 409 33.91 5.21 27.45
N ALA A 410 34.93 4.35 27.35
CA ALA A 410 35.02 3.32 26.31
C ALA A 410 33.94 2.23 26.44
N PRO A 411 33.53 1.56 25.34
CA PRO A 411 32.57 0.46 25.38
C PRO A 411 33.09 -0.71 26.22
N VAL A 412 32.22 -1.23 27.09
CA VAL A 412 32.53 -2.38 27.97
C VAL A 412 32.15 -3.68 27.26
N VAL A 413 33.10 -4.61 27.19
CA VAL A 413 32.91 -5.95 26.61
C VAL A 413 32.62 -6.96 27.71
N GLN A 414 31.53 -7.72 27.58
CA GLN A 414 31.22 -8.88 28.42
C GLN A 414 30.82 -10.07 27.52
N GLY A 415 31.79 -10.91 27.17
CA GLY A 415 31.59 -12.04 26.24
C GLY A 415 31.32 -11.59 24.80
N GLN A 416 30.43 -12.29 24.08
CA GLN A 416 29.96 -11.91 22.74
C GLN A 416 28.96 -10.72 22.76
N LYS A 417 28.77 -10.05 23.89
CA LYS A 417 27.87 -8.90 24.03
C LYS A 417 28.69 -7.62 24.28
N VAL A 418 28.39 -6.57 23.50
CA VAL A 418 29.00 -5.25 23.60
C VAL A 418 27.89 -4.22 23.81
N THR A 419 27.94 -3.49 24.93
CA THR A 419 26.96 -2.42 25.19
C THR A 419 27.38 -1.15 24.49
N MET A 420 26.49 -0.64 23.64
CA MET A 420 26.69 0.55 22.81
C MET A 420 26.03 1.76 23.45
N GLN A 421 26.73 2.90 23.44
CA GLN A 421 26.16 4.19 23.81
C GLN A 421 25.48 4.81 22.60
N ALA A 422 24.30 5.39 22.80
CA ALA A 422 23.54 6.07 21.75
C ALA A 422 23.23 7.52 22.15
N THR A 423 23.27 8.43 21.17
CA THR A 423 22.87 9.83 21.33
C THR A 423 21.43 9.98 20.85
N VAL A 424 20.53 10.50 21.70
CA VAL A 424 19.14 10.74 21.30
C VAL A 424 19.01 12.10 20.61
N ASN A 425 18.42 12.13 19.41
CA ASN A 425 18.09 13.34 18.68
C ASN A 425 16.75 13.15 17.94
N ASN A 426 15.82 14.11 18.05
CA ASN A 426 14.49 14.07 17.43
C ASN A 426 13.71 12.74 17.61
N GLY A 427 13.87 12.08 18.76
CA GLY A 427 13.21 10.80 19.05
C GLY A 427 13.90 9.57 18.47
N THR A 428 15.07 9.70 17.83
CA THR A 428 15.89 8.57 17.38
C THR A 428 17.16 8.45 18.22
N ALA A 429 17.49 7.23 18.67
CA ALA A 429 18.73 6.91 19.35
C ALA A 429 19.79 6.47 18.34
N PHE A 430 20.82 7.29 18.15
CA PHE A 430 21.88 7.09 17.17
C PHE A 430 23.13 6.47 17.79
N VAL A 431 23.51 5.28 17.32
CA VAL A 431 24.85 4.71 17.52
C VAL A 431 25.72 5.15 16.34
N LYS A 432 26.79 5.89 16.63
CA LYS A 432 27.75 6.38 15.62
C LYS A 432 28.38 5.22 14.85
N VAL A 433 28.70 5.47 13.58
CA VAL A 433 29.47 4.58 12.70
C VAL A 433 30.62 3.90 13.42
N LEU A 434 30.63 2.58 13.34
CA LEU A 434 31.68 1.73 13.88
C LEU A 434 32.86 1.62 12.92
N ASP A 435 34.06 1.38 13.46
CA ASP A 435 35.25 1.13 12.64
C ASP A 435 35.11 -0.16 11.80
N LEU A 436 35.56 -0.13 10.55
CA LEU A 436 35.41 -1.24 9.60
C LEU A 436 36.08 -2.53 10.08
N ALA A 437 37.32 -2.44 10.61
CA ALA A 437 38.01 -3.62 11.13
C ALA A 437 37.28 -4.17 12.36
N LYS A 438 36.72 -3.29 13.20
CA LYS A 438 35.96 -3.70 14.37
C LYS A 438 34.62 -4.34 14.04
N VAL A 439 33.89 -3.85 13.03
CA VAL A 439 32.64 -4.49 12.57
C VAL A 439 32.92 -5.87 11.99
N LYS A 440 34.00 -6.04 11.20
CA LYS A 440 34.39 -7.37 10.69
C LYS A 440 34.69 -8.35 11.82
N GLU A 441 35.51 -7.95 12.80
CA GLU A 441 35.79 -8.77 13.99
C GLU A 441 34.50 -9.14 14.75
N PHE A 442 33.53 -8.23 14.82
CA PHE A 442 32.23 -8.50 15.43
C PHE A 442 31.36 -9.48 14.64
N MET A 443 31.38 -9.40 13.30
CA MET A 443 30.62 -10.32 12.44
C MET A 443 31.18 -11.75 12.49
N GLU A 444 32.50 -11.90 12.36
CA GLU A 444 33.22 -13.18 12.46
C GLU A 444 32.97 -13.87 13.82
N LYS A 445 32.74 -13.09 14.88
CA LYS A 445 32.52 -13.57 16.25
C LYS A 445 31.04 -13.65 16.66
N ASN A 446 30.10 -13.38 15.74
CA ASN A 446 28.65 -13.37 16.00
C ASN A 446 28.24 -12.46 17.17
N VAL A 447 28.80 -11.25 17.25
CA VAL A 447 28.63 -10.32 18.38
C VAL A 447 27.22 -9.69 18.40
N THR A 448 26.71 -9.48 19.61
CA THR A 448 25.51 -8.68 19.89
C THR A 448 25.90 -7.27 20.32
N LEU A 449 25.49 -6.28 19.52
CA LEU A 449 25.46 -4.86 19.87
C LEU A 449 24.20 -4.56 20.66
N ASP A 450 24.34 -4.32 21.95
CA ASP A 450 23.24 -4.05 22.87
C ASP A 450 23.06 -2.55 23.09
N ILE A 451 21.90 -2.02 22.73
CA ILE A 451 21.60 -0.59 22.83
C ILE A 451 20.50 -0.43 23.88
N PRO A 452 20.82 0.14 25.06
CA PRO A 452 19.85 0.25 26.15
C PRO A 452 18.58 1.06 25.79
N ALA A 453 17.50 0.76 26.50
CA ALA A 453 16.25 1.52 26.47
C ALA A 453 16.49 2.99 26.81
N ALA A 454 15.82 3.90 26.11
CA ALA A 454 16.03 5.35 26.26
C ALA A 454 14.73 6.15 26.16
N GLN A 455 14.54 7.10 27.07
CA GLN A 455 13.29 7.87 27.17
C GLN A 455 13.06 8.74 25.93
N GLY A 456 11.80 8.81 25.49
CA GLY A 456 11.39 9.59 24.32
C GLY A 456 11.80 9.00 22.97
N VAL A 457 12.34 7.78 22.93
CA VAL A 457 12.79 7.14 21.69
C VAL A 457 11.67 6.41 20.96
N ASN A 458 11.64 6.58 19.65
CA ASN A 458 10.74 5.97 18.68
C ASN A 458 11.48 5.14 17.63
N SER A 459 12.79 5.36 17.42
CA SER A 459 13.65 4.48 16.61
C SER A 459 15.10 4.42 17.08
N TYR A 460 15.79 3.34 16.73
CA TYR A 460 17.20 3.09 16.98
C TYR A 460 17.93 2.96 15.67
N SER A 461 18.95 3.79 15.44
CA SER A 461 19.74 3.83 14.21
C SER A 461 21.20 3.45 14.49
N VAL A 462 21.73 2.46 13.80
CA VAL A 462 23.10 1.96 13.94
C VAL A 462 23.90 2.19 12.66
N GLY A 463 24.89 3.08 12.73
CA GLY A 463 25.83 3.31 11.63
C GLY A 463 26.85 2.17 11.49
N LEU A 464 27.00 1.64 10.28
CA LEU A 464 27.98 0.63 9.89
C LEU A 464 28.66 1.04 8.57
N PRO A 465 29.95 0.72 8.35
CA PRO A 465 30.57 0.89 7.04
C PRO A 465 29.97 -0.10 6.04
N ALA A 466 29.54 0.37 4.86
CA ALA A 466 28.92 -0.48 3.83
C ALA A 466 29.82 -1.65 3.43
N ALA A 467 31.14 -1.42 3.40
CA ALA A 467 32.16 -2.43 3.11
C ALA A 467 32.14 -3.64 4.06
N ALA A 468 31.60 -3.52 5.28
CA ALA A 468 31.43 -4.65 6.19
C ALA A 468 30.29 -5.60 5.77
N LEU A 469 29.31 -5.10 5.00
CA LEU A 469 28.12 -5.82 4.54
C LEU A 469 28.20 -6.28 3.08
N THR A 470 29.28 -5.96 2.38
CA THR A 470 29.54 -6.39 0.99
C THR A 470 30.68 -7.40 0.85
N SER A 471 31.57 -7.48 1.84
CA SER A 471 32.82 -8.27 1.78
C SER A 471 32.92 -9.39 2.82
N GLY A 472 31.86 -9.64 3.59
CA GLY A 472 31.72 -10.83 4.43
C GLY A 472 30.87 -11.91 3.75
N THR A 473 30.60 -12.98 4.49
CA THR A 473 29.77 -14.12 4.05
C THR A 473 28.39 -14.10 4.71
N LYS A 474 27.55 -15.09 4.38
CA LYS A 474 26.25 -15.30 5.05
C LYS A 474 26.37 -15.87 6.47
N ASP A 475 27.53 -16.41 6.81
CA ASP A 475 27.79 -17.06 8.10
C ASP A 475 28.43 -16.09 9.11
N ASP A 476 28.99 -14.97 8.65
CA ASP A 476 29.43 -13.84 9.49
C ASP A 476 28.21 -12.97 9.84
N LYS A 477 27.85 -12.86 11.13
CA LYS A 477 26.60 -12.21 11.55
C LYS A 477 26.80 -11.17 12.64
N LEU A 478 26.00 -10.12 12.60
CA LEU A 478 25.94 -9.10 13.64
C LEU A 478 24.49 -9.01 14.17
N THR A 479 24.32 -9.05 15.49
CA THR A 479 23.01 -8.86 16.13
C THR A 479 22.93 -7.45 16.70
N ILE A 480 21.96 -6.67 16.28
CA ILE A 480 21.58 -5.39 16.88
C ILE A 480 20.43 -5.68 17.85
N SER A 481 20.55 -5.30 19.12
CA SER A 481 19.56 -5.55 20.18
C SER A 481 19.09 -4.24 20.81
N THR A 482 17.78 -4.01 20.82
CA THR A 482 17.11 -2.78 21.29
C THR A 482 15.86 -3.12 22.11
N GLU A 483 15.20 -2.14 22.73
CA GLU A 483 13.90 -2.37 23.38
C GLU A 483 12.75 -2.72 22.41
N PHE A 484 12.85 -2.35 21.12
CA PHE A 484 11.83 -2.71 20.10
C PHE A 484 12.07 -4.10 19.48
N GLY A 485 13.28 -4.64 19.64
CA GLY A 485 13.63 -5.98 19.20
C GLY A 485 15.07 -6.14 18.75
N GLN A 486 15.33 -7.32 18.19
CA GLN A 486 16.63 -7.74 17.70
C GLN A 486 16.61 -7.90 16.18
N VAL A 487 17.69 -7.46 15.52
CA VAL A 487 17.90 -7.59 14.08
C VAL A 487 19.25 -8.26 13.85
N VAL A 488 19.25 -9.44 13.21
CA VAL A 488 20.45 -10.20 12.86
C VAL A 488 20.70 -10.05 11.36
N ILE A 489 21.79 -9.36 11.03
CA ILE A 489 22.26 -9.13 9.66
C ILE A 489 23.48 -10.00 9.37
N SER A 490 23.81 -10.19 8.08
CA SER A 490 24.98 -10.93 7.62
C SER A 490 26.00 -10.05 6.89
N GLY A 491 27.26 -10.49 6.83
CA GLY A 491 28.34 -9.80 6.12
C GLY A 491 28.20 -9.73 4.59
N ASN A 492 27.20 -10.40 4.02
CA ASN A 492 26.82 -10.34 2.60
C ASN A 492 25.50 -9.56 2.34
N MET A 493 24.92 -8.89 3.34
CA MET A 493 23.62 -8.21 3.26
C MET A 493 23.48 -7.25 2.05
N LEU A 494 24.55 -6.56 1.68
CA LEU A 494 24.57 -5.61 0.56
C LEU A 494 25.25 -6.18 -0.70
N THR A 495 25.73 -7.42 -0.70
CA THR A 495 26.38 -8.03 -1.87
C THR A 495 25.37 -8.18 -3.02
N GLY A 496 25.68 -7.60 -4.18
CA GLY A 496 24.79 -7.64 -5.35
C GLY A 496 23.56 -6.71 -5.25
N THR A 497 23.69 -5.60 -4.52
CA THR A 497 22.66 -4.56 -4.33
C THR A 497 23.22 -3.19 -4.74
N THR A 498 22.37 -2.22 -5.10
CA THR A 498 22.80 -0.86 -5.49
C THR A 498 23.47 -0.09 -4.35
N GLU A 499 23.09 -0.45 -3.12
CA GLU A 499 23.53 0.15 -1.86
C GLU A 499 24.99 -0.20 -1.53
N SER A 500 25.58 -1.18 -2.23
CA SER A 500 26.96 -1.63 -2.04
C SER A 500 28.02 -0.56 -2.33
N SER A 501 27.64 0.52 -3.02
CA SER A 501 28.52 1.63 -3.42
C SER A 501 28.64 2.75 -2.38
N GLY A 502 27.78 2.76 -1.36
CA GLY A 502 27.82 3.75 -0.27
C GLY A 502 29.07 3.64 0.60
N LYS A 503 29.37 4.68 1.37
CA LYS A 503 30.47 4.63 2.36
C LYS A 503 29.95 4.17 3.72
N GLU A 504 28.84 4.76 4.14
CA GLU A 504 28.16 4.51 5.39
C GLU A 504 26.74 4.00 5.13
N VAL A 505 26.30 3.04 5.93
CA VAL A 505 24.88 2.70 6.03
C VAL A 505 24.40 2.81 7.47
N ALA A 506 23.17 3.27 7.65
CA ALA A 506 22.47 3.26 8.93
C ALA A 506 21.30 2.27 8.86
N LEU A 507 21.34 1.27 9.74
CA LEU A 507 20.25 0.32 9.95
C LEU A 507 19.35 0.85 11.05
N GLU A 508 18.06 1.01 10.77
CA GLU A 508 17.11 1.58 11.70
C GLU A 508 15.95 0.63 12.01
N ILE A 509 15.68 0.44 13.30
CA ILE A 509 14.49 -0.25 13.83
C ILE A 509 13.68 0.74 14.67
N GLY A 510 12.43 0.98 14.29
CA GLY A 510 11.52 1.91 14.97
C GLY A 510 10.14 1.34 15.25
N LYS A 511 9.34 2.08 15.99
CA LYS A 511 7.89 1.84 16.14
C LYS A 511 7.21 2.19 14.81
N GLY A 512 6.44 1.26 14.26
CA GLY A 512 5.63 1.52 13.08
C GLY A 512 4.46 2.45 13.39
N ASP A 513 4.20 3.39 12.49
CA ASP A 513 3.14 4.38 12.64
C ASP A 513 1.75 3.78 12.38
N LYS A 514 1.12 3.28 13.45
CA LYS A 514 -0.25 2.75 13.43
C LYS A 514 -1.29 3.75 12.90
N ALA A 515 -1.03 5.06 12.94
CA ALA A 515 -2.00 6.05 12.46
C ALA A 515 -2.13 6.02 10.92
N LYS A 516 -1.07 5.60 10.21
CA LYS A 516 -1.04 5.50 8.74
C LYS A 516 -1.64 4.21 8.16
N LEU A 517 -1.92 3.21 8.98
CA LEU A 517 -2.47 1.93 8.53
C LEU A 517 -3.95 2.06 8.09
N PRO A 518 -4.46 1.18 7.21
CA PRO A 518 -5.90 1.07 6.95
C PRO A 518 -6.69 0.71 8.21
N ALA A 519 -7.95 1.16 8.31
CA ALA A 519 -8.78 0.97 9.51
C ALA A 519 -8.99 -0.52 9.88
N GLU A 520 -9.15 -1.39 8.88
CA GLU A 520 -9.26 -2.84 9.07
C GLU A 520 -8.00 -3.44 9.72
N VAL A 521 -6.82 -3.03 9.24
CA VAL A 521 -5.53 -3.46 9.76
C VAL A 521 -5.32 -2.95 11.19
N LYS A 522 -5.67 -1.68 11.48
CA LYS A 522 -5.62 -1.15 12.86
C LYS A 522 -6.50 -1.97 13.80
N THR A 523 -7.72 -2.31 13.38
CA THR A 523 -8.69 -3.06 14.18
C THR A 523 -8.20 -4.48 14.48
N ALA A 524 -7.65 -5.18 13.48
CA ALA A 524 -7.13 -6.54 13.66
C ALA A 524 -5.86 -6.61 14.54
N LEU A 525 -4.99 -5.59 14.43
CA LEU A 525 -3.79 -5.49 15.26
C LEU A 525 -4.13 -5.09 16.70
N GLY A 526 -4.97 -4.06 16.88
CA GLY A 526 -5.20 -3.44 18.19
C GLY A 526 -3.88 -2.95 18.79
N ASP A 527 -3.60 -3.33 20.04
CA ASP A 527 -2.39 -2.91 20.75
C ASP A 527 -1.10 -3.65 20.32
N LYS A 528 -1.19 -4.72 19.52
CA LYS A 528 -0.03 -5.52 19.11
C LYS A 528 1.10 -4.68 18.46
N PRO A 529 2.37 -5.02 18.67
CA PRO A 529 3.48 -4.19 18.20
C PRO A 529 3.56 -4.15 16.68
N VAL A 530 3.84 -2.96 16.15
CA VAL A 530 4.28 -2.74 14.77
C VAL A 530 5.68 -2.16 14.85
N ILE A 531 6.60 -2.71 14.06
CA ILE A 531 7.96 -2.19 13.89
C ILE A 531 8.14 -1.72 12.44
N GLN A 532 8.97 -0.72 12.25
CA GLN A 532 9.46 -0.28 10.95
C GLN A 532 10.96 -0.59 10.87
N LEU A 533 11.37 -1.22 9.77
CA LEU A 533 12.77 -1.41 9.41
C LEU A 533 13.09 -0.54 8.20
N SER A 534 14.20 0.18 8.24
CA SER A 534 14.67 1.03 7.14
C SER A 534 16.20 1.03 7.04
N LEU A 535 16.70 1.19 5.81
CA LEU A 535 18.11 1.38 5.52
C LEU A 535 18.33 2.83 5.07
N LYS A 536 19.37 3.47 5.58
CA LYS A 536 19.89 4.73 5.03
C LYS A 536 21.27 4.48 4.46
N VAL A 537 21.55 5.00 3.26
CA VAL A 537 22.88 4.96 2.63
C VAL A 537 23.38 6.40 2.52
N ASP A 538 24.55 6.67 3.09
CA ASP A 538 25.15 8.01 3.18
C ASP A 538 24.14 9.10 3.65
N GLY A 539 23.27 8.72 4.60
CA GLY A 539 22.23 9.57 5.20
C GLY A 539 20.86 9.60 4.49
N LYS A 540 20.76 9.10 3.25
CA LYS A 540 19.50 9.05 2.48
C LYS A 540 18.79 7.72 2.71
N GLU A 541 17.49 7.75 3.02
CA GLU A 541 16.68 6.53 3.12
C GLU A 541 16.53 5.84 1.76
N THR A 542 16.75 4.52 1.74
CA THR A 542 16.80 3.69 0.53
C THR A 542 16.04 2.39 0.78
N ALA A 543 15.22 1.98 -0.18
CA ALA A 543 14.56 0.68 -0.13
C ALA A 543 15.61 -0.43 -0.31
N TRP A 544 15.75 -1.30 0.69
CA TRP A 544 16.67 -2.43 0.62
C TRP A 544 15.91 -3.74 0.36
N SER A 545 16.42 -4.53 -0.59
CA SER A 545 16.03 -5.93 -0.76
C SER A 545 17.21 -6.79 -1.23
N ASN A 546 17.41 -7.94 -0.60
CA ASN A 546 18.35 -8.95 -1.04
C ASN A 546 17.82 -10.37 -0.74
N PRO A 547 17.37 -11.15 -1.74
CA PRO A 547 16.90 -12.52 -1.52
C PRO A 547 18.02 -13.47 -1.08
N ASP A 548 19.28 -13.14 -1.41
CA ASP A 548 20.46 -13.96 -1.14
C ASP A 548 21.06 -13.70 0.27
N ALA A 549 20.49 -12.75 1.02
CA ALA A 549 20.90 -12.40 2.38
C ALA A 549 19.72 -12.03 3.30
N PRO A 550 18.85 -13.01 3.68
CA PRO A 550 17.73 -12.74 4.57
C PRO A 550 18.18 -12.28 5.97
N VAL A 551 17.56 -11.19 6.46
CA VAL A 551 17.73 -10.67 7.82
C VAL A 551 16.76 -11.37 8.76
N THR A 552 17.21 -11.73 9.96
CA THR A 552 16.33 -12.29 11.02
C THR A 552 15.92 -11.19 11.98
N VAL A 553 14.64 -11.12 12.34
CA VAL A 553 14.07 -10.07 13.18
C VAL A 553 13.30 -10.73 14.33
N SER A 554 13.49 -10.27 15.57
CA SER A 554 12.79 -10.78 16.75
C SER A 554 12.19 -9.64 17.57
N VAL A 555 10.85 -9.61 17.67
CA VAL A 555 10.08 -8.56 18.35
C VAL A 555 9.59 -9.06 19.71
N PRO A 556 9.85 -8.37 20.84
CA PRO A 556 9.31 -8.75 22.14
C PRO A 556 7.77 -8.73 22.10
N TYR A 557 7.15 -9.81 22.58
CA TYR A 557 5.69 -9.94 22.58
C TYR A 557 5.18 -10.71 23.80
N LYS A 558 4.15 -10.15 24.43
CA LYS A 558 3.41 -10.77 25.53
C LYS A 558 2.00 -11.09 25.03
N PRO A 559 1.71 -12.35 24.64
CA PRO A 559 0.38 -12.72 24.22
C PRO A 559 -0.63 -12.61 25.36
N SER A 560 -1.89 -12.36 25.00
CA SER A 560 -3.03 -12.45 25.90
C SER A 560 -3.34 -13.89 26.32
N ALA A 561 -4.20 -14.05 27.34
CA ALA A 561 -4.61 -15.36 27.83
C ALA A 561 -5.34 -16.21 26.78
N ASP A 562 -6.04 -15.59 25.82
CA ASP A 562 -6.68 -16.29 24.72
C ASP A 562 -5.68 -16.71 23.64
N GLU A 563 -4.73 -15.86 23.29
CA GLU A 563 -3.69 -16.19 22.31
C GLU A 563 -2.79 -17.33 22.81
N LEU A 564 -2.52 -17.40 24.12
CA LEU A 564 -1.80 -18.51 24.78
C LEU A 564 -2.53 -19.87 24.69
N LYS A 565 -3.82 -19.92 24.33
CA LYS A 565 -4.51 -21.20 24.07
C LYS A 565 -4.02 -21.85 22.79
N ASN A 566 -3.63 -21.05 21.78
CA ASN A 566 -3.09 -21.53 20.51
C ASN A 566 -1.94 -20.59 20.07
N PRO A 567 -0.76 -20.63 20.74
CA PRO A 567 0.32 -19.66 20.50
C PRO A 567 0.94 -19.76 19.11
N GLU A 568 0.77 -20.89 18.42
CA GLU A 568 1.17 -21.04 17.02
C GLU A 568 0.38 -20.14 16.06
N MET A 569 -0.81 -19.69 16.43
CA MET A 569 -1.64 -18.75 15.66
C MET A 569 -1.14 -17.29 15.72
N ILE A 570 -0.09 -17.02 16.50
CA ILE A 570 0.65 -15.75 16.46
C ILE A 570 1.50 -15.74 15.19
N VAL A 571 1.28 -14.73 14.34
CA VAL A 571 1.93 -14.58 13.02
C VAL A 571 2.61 -13.22 12.90
N VAL A 572 3.35 -13.02 11.81
CA VAL A 572 3.87 -11.71 11.42
C VAL A 572 3.22 -11.31 10.11
N TRP A 573 2.74 -10.07 10.04
CA TRP A 573 2.32 -9.43 8.80
C TRP A 573 3.40 -8.47 8.34
N TYR A 574 3.80 -8.61 7.07
CA TYR A 574 4.39 -7.52 6.30
C TYR A 574 3.25 -6.58 5.89
N ILE A 575 3.48 -5.27 6.05
CA ILE A 575 2.57 -4.21 5.62
C ILE A 575 3.30 -3.38 4.56
N ASP A 576 2.74 -3.30 3.35
CA ASP A 576 3.35 -2.54 2.27
C ASP A 576 3.06 -1.02 2.35
N GLY A 577 3.66 -0.24 1.44
CA GLY A 577 3.50 1.22 1.41
C GLY A 577 2.09 1.71 1.06
N SER A 578 1.19 0.81 0.62
CA SER A 578 -0.23 1.08 0.37
C SER A 578 -1.15 0.60 1.50
N GLY A 579 -0.61 -0.16 2.46
CA GLY A 579 -1.34 -0.72 3.60
C GLY A 579 -1.92 -2.12 3.37
N ASP A 580 -1.69 -2.73 2.20
CA ASP A 580 -2.02 -4.15 1.97
C ASP A 580 -1.12 -5.03 2.86
N VAL A 581 -1.67 -6.15 3.36
CA VAL A 581 -0.98 -7.05 4.30
C VAL A 581 -0.66 -8.42 3.70
N LEU A 582 0.52 -8.93 4.00
CA LEU A 582 0.96 -10.28 3.62
C LEU A 582 1.52 -11.04 4.84
N THR A 583 1.02 -12.24 5.10
CA THR A 583 1.56 -13.08 6.18
C THR A 583 2.95 -13.58 5.83
N VAL A 584 3.90 -13.35 6.75
CA VAL A 584 5.31 -13.78 6.65
C VAL A 584 5.42 -15.21 7.18
N PRO A 585 5.66 -16.24 6.33
CA PRO A 585 5.57 -17.65 6.74
C PRO A 585 6.61 -18.08 7.79
N SER A 586 7.72 -17.35 7.92
CA SER A 586 8.76 -17.58 8.93
C SER A 586 8.37 -17.08 10.33
N GLY A 587 7.24 -16.39 10.50
CA GLY A 587 6.77 -15.88 11.79
C GLY A 587 6.44 -16.95 12.82
N ARG A 588 7.17 -16.97 13.95
CA ARG A 588 6.93 -17.83 15.12
C ARG A 588 6.92 -17.00 16.40
N TYR A 589 5.98 -17.29 17.30
CA TYR A 589 6.17 -16.94 18.71
C TYR A 589 7.04 -18.00 19.40
N ALA A 590 8.03 -17.57 20.18
CA ALA A 590 8.93 -18.41 20.94
C ALA A 590 8.69 -18.21 22.45
N PRO A 591 7.91 -19.08 23.13
CA PRO A 591 7.55 -18.90 24.54
C PRO A 591 8.75 -18.82 25.51
N LYS A 592 9.89 -19.43 25.15
CA LYS A 592 11.12 -19.41 25.97
C LYS A 592 11.79 -18.04 26.02
N THR A 593 11.67 -17.23 24.97
CA THR A 593 12.29 -15.90 24.87
C THR A 593 11.28 -14.77 25.00
N GLY A 594 9.97 -15.05 24.85
CA GLY A 594 8.94 -14.03 24.81
C GLY A 594 9.02 -13.16 23.56
N MET A 595 9.52 -13.70 22.45
CA MET A 595 9.69 -12.96 21.18
C MET A 595 8.91 -13.61 20.05
N VAL A 596 8.47 -12.78 19.10
CA VAL A 596 8.03 -13.23 17.77
C VAL A 596 9.18 -13.03 16.79
N THR A 597 9.71 -14.14 16.27
CA THR A 597 10.85 -14.16 15.35
C THR A 597 10.36 -14.46 13.92
N PHE A 598 10.93 -13.75 12.94
CA PHE A 598 10.73 -13.98 11.51
C PHE A 598 12.00 -13.67 10.71
N THR A 599 12.02 -14.05 9.44
CA THR A 599 13.05 -13.66 8.48
C THR A 599 12.44 -12.82 7.37
N THR A 600 13.20 -11.87 6.83
CA THR A 600 12.81 -11.08 5.67
C THR A 600 14.00 -10.75 4.77
N THR A 601 13.73 -10.66 3.46
CA THR A 601 14.68 -10.29 2.41
C THR A 601 14.57 -8.82 2.01
N HIS A 602 13.76 -8.02 2.72
CA HIS A 602 13.54 -6.60 2.42
C HIS A 602 13.12 -5.80 3.66
N PHE A 603 13.30 -4.49 3.64
CA PHE A 603 12.95 -3.60 4.75
C PHE A 603 11.64 -2.85 4.52
N SER A 604 10.77 -2.85 5.53
CA SER A 604 9.45 -2.22 5.52
C SER A 604 8.82 -2.27 6.91
N SER A 605 7.50 -2.06 7.01
CA SER A 605 6.73 -2.24 8.23
C SER A 605 6.32 -3.70 8.46
N TYR A 606 6.44 -4.15 9.71
CA TYR A 606 6.05 -5.49 10.14
C TYR A 606 5.26 -5.44 11.44
N ALA A 607 4.19 -6.21 11.54
CA ALA A 607 3.33 -6.27 12.71
C ALA A 607 3.21 -7.69 13.26
N VAL A 608 3.17 -7.82 14.59
CA VAL A 608 2.71 -9.06 15.23
C VAL A 608 1.18 -9.11 15.14
N ALA A 609 0.65 -10.21 14.64
CA ALA A 609 -0.78 -10.43 14.49
C ALA A 609 -1.20 -11.79 15.07
N TYR A 610 -2.51 -11.98 15.25
CA TYR A 610 -3.09 -13.27 15.63
C TYR A 610 -4.13 -13.66 14.60
N VAL A 611 -3.89 -14.78 13.91
CA VAL A 611 -4.75 -15.25 12.82
C VAL A 611 -5.15 -16.69 13.13
N SER A 612 -6.45 -16.96 13.13
CA SER A 612 -7.00 -18.31 13.36
C SER A 612 -7.92 -18.68 12.20
N ARG A 613 -7.45 -19.58 11.33
CA ARG A 613 -8.25 -20.22 10.28
C ARG A 613 -8.69 -21.59 10.76
N THR A 614 -9.99 -21.85 10.70
CA THR A 614 -10.63 -23.09 11.12
C THR A 614 -11.50 -23.66 10.01
N PHE A 615 -11.68 -24.98 10.00
CA PHE A 615 -12.36 -25.70 8.93
C PHE A 615 -13.41 -26.67 9.48
N THR A 616 -14.56 -26.72 8.82
CA THR A 616 -15.76 -27.44 9.27
C THR A 616 -15.71 -28.95 9.01
N ASP A 617 -14.88 -29.39 8.07
CA ASP A 617 -14.81 -30.76 7.56
C ASP A 617 -13.64 -31.60 8.12
N LEU A 618 -12.84 -31.04 9.03
CA LEU A 618 -11.73 -31.75 9.68
C LEU A 618 -12.16 -32.78 10.74
N GLY A 619 -13.47 -32.95 10.99
CA GLY A 619 -13.99 -33.95 11.93
C GLY A 619 -13.64 -35.40 11.57
N THR A 620 -13.41 -35.71 10.29
CA THR A 620 -12.94 -37.01 9.83
C THR A 620 -11.40 -37.15 9.83
N ALA A 621 -10.68 -36.05 10.08
CA ALA A 621 -9.23 -35.94 10.01
C ALA A 621 -8.65 -35.20 11.23
N VAL A 622 -9.19 -35.47 12.44
CA VAL A 622 -8.81 -34.79 13.69
C VAL A 622 -7.31 -34.81 13.95
N TRP A 623 -6.62 -35.90 13.58
CA TRP A 623 -5.17 -36.06 13.66
C TRP A 623 -4.37 -35.03 12.85
N ALA A 624 -4.96 -34.47 11.79
CA ALA A 624 -4.36 -33.42 10.97
C ALA A 624 -4.79 -32.00 11.38
N LYS A 625 -5.76 -31.85 12.29
CA LYS A 625 -6.44 -30.57 12.54
C LYS A 625 -5.48 -29.43 12.89
N ASN A 626 -4.61 -29.62 13.90
CA ASN A 626 -3.66 -28.58 14.30
C ASN A 626 -2.71 -28.19 13.16
N ALA A 627 -2.19 -29.18 12.43
CA ALA A 627 -1.29 -28.95 11.31
C ALA A 627 -1.95 -28.13 10.18
N VAL A 628 -3.20 -28.46 9.84
CA VAL A 628 -3.98 -27.72 8.83
C VAL A 628 -4.26 -26.30 9.29
N GLU A 629 -4.80 -26.11 10.50
CA GLU A 629 -5.20 -24.80 11.01
C GLU A 629 -3.99 -23.86 11.22
N VAL A 630 -2.87 -24.36 11.75
CA VAL A 630 -1.64 -23.56 11.93
C VAL A 630 -1.03 -23.16 10.58
N LEU A 631 -0.84 -24.11 9.65
CA LEU A 631 -0.22 -23.79 8.35
C LEU A 631 -1.13 -22.93 7.47
N ALA A 632 -2.45 -23.07 7.55
CA ALA A 632 -3.39 -22.20 6.87
C ALA A 632 -3.38 -20.77 7.45
N SER A 633 -3.35 -20.64 8.78
CA SER A 633 -3.29 -19.34 9.47
C SER A 633 -2.00 -18.55 9.18
N LYS A 634 -0.95 -19.24 8.73
CA LYS A 634 0.34 -18.66 8.35
C LYS A 634 0.53 -18.50 6.83
N ASP A 635 -0.54 -18.69 6.06
CA ASP A 635 -0.55 -18.70 4.58
C ASP A 635 0.53 -19.60 3.97
N ILE A 636 0.79 -20.76 4.58
CA ILE A 636 1.64 -21.81 4.00
C ILE A 636 0.78 -22.76 3.19
N LEU A 637 -0.37 -23.17 3.74
CA LEU A 637 -1.42 -23.84 2.97
C LEU A 637 -2.34 -22.79 2.34
N LYS A 638 -2.33 -22.69 1.00
CA LYS A 638 -3.36 -21.92 0.31
C LYS A 638 -4.72 -22.57 0.58
N THR A 639 -5.61 -21.78 1.15
CA THR A 639 -6.93 -22.18 1.63
C THR A 639 -7.94 -21.08 1.31
N GLU A 640 -9.19 -21.46 1.08
CA GLU A 640 -10.30 -20.56 0.77
C GLU A 640 -11.57 -21.09 1.43
N GLY A 641 -12.37 -20.18 2.03
CA GLY A 641 -13.54 -20.55 2.81
C GLY A 641 -13.23 -21.43 4.04
N HIS A 642 -14.22 -22.22 4.46
CA HIS A 642 -14.19 -23.02 5.70
C HIS A 642 -14.24 -24.54 5.46
N VAL A 643 -13.83 -25.00 4.27
CA VAL A 643 -13.81 -26.43 3.87
C VAL A 643 -12.45 -26.78 3.27
N PHE A 644 -11.73 -27.70 3.88
CA PHE A 644 -10.35 -28.03 3.50
C PHE A 644 -10.25 -29.16 2.45
N ASN A 645 -11.18 -30.12 2.51
CA ASN A 645 -11.23 -31.40 1.80
C ASN A 645 -10.04 -32.33 2.15
N PRO A 646 -9.88 -32.75 3.43
CA PRO A 646 -8.68 -33.41 3.95
C PRO A 646 -8.26 -34.68 3.20
N SER A 647 -9.23 -35.48 2.75
CA SER A 647 -9.00 -36.76 2.06
C SER A 647 -8.71 -36.63 0.56
N THR A 648 -8.78 -35.43 -0.01
CA THR A 648 -8.48 -35.23 -1.44
C THR A 648 -6.97 -35.24 -1.68
N GLY A 649 -6.52 -35.74 -2.83
CA GLY A 649 -5.11 -35.67 -3.22
C GLY A 649 -4.64 -34.23 -3.38
N ILE A 650 -3.49 -33.88 -2.80
CA ILE A 650 -2.86 -32.56 -3.00
C ILE A 650 -2.24 -32.47 -4.40
N THR A 651 -2.29 -31.30 -5.05
CA THR A 651 -1.62 -31.12 -6.35
C THR A 651 -0.10 -30.88 -6.17
N ARG A 652 0.67 -31.08 -7.24
CA ARG A 652 2.11 -30.71 -7.28
C ARG A 652 2.30 -29.22 -7.02
N ALA A 653 1.40 -28.37 -7.54
CA ALA A 653 1.44 -26.93 -7.31
C ALA A 653 1.17 -26.57 -5.84
N ASP A 654 0.06 -27.06 -5.26
CA ASP A 654 -0.28 -26.75 -3.86
C ASP A 654 0.85 -27.23 -2.92
N PHE A 655 1.38 -28.43 -3.15
CA PHE A 655 2.45 -28.97 -2.32
C PHE A 655 3.75 -28.16 -2.42
N LEU A 656 4.21 -27.83 -3.63
CA LEU A 656 5.48 -27.14 -3.81
C LEU A 656 5.40 -25.66 -3.38
N TYR A 657 4.24 -25.01 -3.58
CA TYR A 657 3.89 -23.73 -2.95
C TYR A 657 4.09 -23.78 -1.44
N SER A 658 3.45 -24.75 -0.78
CA SER A 658 3.54 -24.89 0.67
C SER A 658 4.94 -25.29 1.16
N LEU A 659 5.68 -26.11 0.40
CA LEU A 659 7.06 -26.48 0.75
C LEU A 659 8.00 -25.26 0.75
N VAL A 660 7.93 -24.43 -0.31
CA VAL A 660 8.73 -23.20 -0.43
C VAL A 660 8.43 -22.24 0.72
N ARG A 661 7.14 -22.03 1.03
CA ARG A 661 6.71 -21.13 2.12
C ARG A 661 7.00 -21.68 3.51
N ALA A 662 6.85 -22.99 3.74
CA ALA A 662 7.19 -23.62 5.01
C ALA A 662 8.68 -23.47 5.36
N LEU A 663 9.55 -23.63 4.36
CA LEU A 663 11.00 -23.50 4.53
C LEU A 663 11.50 -22.05 4.43
N GLY A 664 10.68 -21.12 3.94
CA GLY A 664 11.06 -19.70 3.78
C GLY A 664 12.06 -19.46 2.64
N LEU A 665 12.02 -20.30 1.60
CA LEU A 665 13.00 -20.27 0.50
C LEU A 665 12.79 -19.05 -0.39
N ASN A 666 13.89 -18.42 -0.80
CA ASN A 666 13.91 -17.26 -1.69
C ASN A 666 15.02 -17.44 -2.74
N ALA A 667 14.84 -16.85 -3.91
CA ALA A 667 15.84 -16.83 -4.98
C ALA A 667 15.55 -15.68 -5.95
N ARG A 668 16.58 -15.24 -6.70
CA ARG A 668 16.38 -14.44 -7.90
C ARG A 668 15.81 -15.35 -9.00
N VAL A 669 14.65 -15.00 -9.54
CA VAL A 669 13.94 -15.80 -10.55
C VAL A 669 14.08 -15.19 -11.95
N ASN A 670 14.22 -16.04 -12.98
CA ASN A 670 14.44 -15.61 -14.37
C ASN A 670 13.42 -16.21 -15.37
N GLY A 671 12.30 -16.73 -14.86
CA GLY A 671 11.24 -17.35 -15.64
C GLY A 671 10.47 -18.39 -14.82
N ASN A 672 9.57 -19.12 -15.47
CA ASN A 672 8.85 -20.25 -14.88
C ASN A 672 8.75 -21.39 -15.90
N PHE A 673 8.01 -22.45 -15.60
CA PHE A 673 7.61 -23.46 -16.59
C PHE A 673 6.49 -22.93 -17.49
N SER A 674 6.43 -23.41 -18.72
CA SER A 674 5.50 -22.96 -19.77
C SER A 674 4.01 -23.12 -19.43
N ASP A 675 3.65 -24.07 -18.57
CA ASP A 675 2.28 -24.34 -18.10
C ASP A 675 1.90 -23.54 -16.83
N VAL A 676 2.85 -22.82 -16.22
CA VAL A 676 2.63 -22.07 -14.97
C VAL A 676 2.30 -20.61 -15.27
N GLN A 677 1.00 -20.32 -15.39
CA GLN A 677 0.49 -18.97 -15.72
C GLN A 677 0.78 -17.95 -14.61
N LYS A 678 1.15 -16.72 -14.99
CA LYS A 678 1.51 -15.62 -14.08
C LYS A 678 0.43 -15.20 -13.08
N SER A 679 -0.84 -15.36 -13.43
CA SER A 679 -1.98 -15.05 -12.57
C SER A 679 -2.20 -16.08 -11.46
N THR A 680 -1.55 -17.26 -11.52
CA THR A 680 -1.72 -18.29 -10.49
C THR A 680 -1.07 -17.90 -9.19
N TYR A 681 -1.74 -18.18 -8.06
CA TYR A 681 -1.26 -17.82 -6.73
C TYR A 681 0.09 -18.45 -6.37
N TYR A 682 0.48 -19.53 -7.05
CA TYR A 682 1.72 -20.28 -6.83
C TYR A 682 2.85 -19.91 -7.80
N TYR A 683 2.65 -18.99 -8.75
CA TYR A 683 3.64 -18.67 -9.78
C TYR A 683 5.03 -18.37 -9.19
N ASN A 684 5.10 -17.51 -8.16
CA ASN A 684 6.36 -17.10 -7.53
C ASN A 684 7.06 -18.27 -6.84
N GLU A 685 6.35 -19.07 -6.05
CA GLU A 685 6.91 -20.21 -5.34
C GLU A 685 7.43 -21.29 -6.30
N ILE A 686 6.74 -21.56 -7.42
CA ILE A 686 7.23 -22.50 -8.43
C ILE A 686 8.46 -21.93 -9.16
N ALA A 687 8.49 -20.63 -9.44
CA ALA A 687 9.67 -19.97 -10.04
C ALA A 687 10.89 -20.04 -9.11
N ILE A 688 10.71 -19.81 -7.80
CA ILE A 688 11.77 -19.99 -6.78
C ILE A 688 12.24 -21.45 -6.75
N ALA A 689 11.31 -22.41 -6.72
CA ALA A 689 11.66 -23.83 -6.72
C ALA A 689 12.38 -24.30 -8.00
N LYS A 690 12.09 -23.69 -9.15
CA LYS A 690 12.80 -23.89 -10.43
C LYS A 690 14.20 -23.29 -10.37
N ALA A 691 14.34 -22.03 -9.95
CA ALA A 691 15.62 -21.33 -9.84
C ALA A 691 16.59 -22.01 -8.87
N LEU A 692 16.06 -22.58 -7.77
CA LEU A 692 16.81 -23.37 -6.79
C LEU A 692 17.09 -24.82 -7.21
N GLY A 693 16.57 -25.30 -8.34
CA GLY A 693 16.76 -26.69 -8.80
C GLY A 693 16.03 -27.75 -7.96
N ILE A 694 15.02 -27.34 -7.16
CA ILE A 694 14.19 -28.24 -6.36
C ILE A 694 13.32 -29.07 -7.30
N THR A 695 12.72 -28.43 -8.30
CA THR A 695 11.95 -29.07 -9.38
C THR A 695 12.56 -28.79 -10.75
N ASN A 696 12.56 -29.80 -11.62
CA ASN A 696 12.94 -29.69 -13.02
C ASN A 696 11.72 -29.83 -13.96
N GLY A 697 10.50 -29.81 -13.40
CA GLY A 697 9.27 -30.13 -14.12
C GLY A 697 9.01 -31.63 -14.22
N ILE A 698 8.22 -32.02 -15.22
CA ILE A 698 7.84 -33.41 -15.54
C ILE A 698 8.27 -33.82 -16.96
N ASP A 699 8.26 -32.89 -17.91
CA ASP A 699 8.70 -33.00 -19.29
C ASP A 699 9.01 -31.59 -19.85
N ASN A 700 9.45 -31.51 -21.12
CA ASN A 700 9.73 -30.32 -21.94
C ASN A 700 9.27 -28.93 -21.42
N ASP A 701 9.95 -28.41 -20.40
CA ASP A 701 9.62 -27.15 -19.71
C ASP A 701 8.18 -27.04 -19.17
N SER A 702 7.56 -28.16 -18.78
CA SER A 702 6.25 -28.22 -18.13
C SER A 702 6.35 -28.76 -16.69
N PHE A 703 5.56 -28.21 -15.78
CA PHE A 703 5.57 -28.51 -14.34
C PHE A 703 4.52 -29.56 -13.94
N GLY A 704 3.37 -29.57 -14.61
CA GLY A 704 2.24 -30.43 -14.28
C GLY A 704 1.46 -29.96 -13.07
N SER A 705 1.16 -28.64 -12.97
CA SER A 705 0.56 -28.01 -11.79
C SER A 705 -0.61 -28.79 -11.17
N ALA A 706 -1.55 -29.26 -12.00
CA ALA A 706 -2.79 -29.91 -11.56
C ALA A 706 -2.61 -31.39 -11.15
N TYR A 707 -1.50 -32.03 -11.48
CA TYR A 707 -1.28 -33.44 -11.19
C TYR A 707 -1.19 -33.69 -9.70
N LYS A 708 -1.72 -34.83 -9.24
CA LYS A 708 -1.59 -35.25 -7.84
C LYS A 708 -0.16 -35.74 -7.60
N ILE A 709 0.40 -35.37 -6.46
CA ILE A 709 1.78 -35.75 -6.13
C ILE A 709 1.80 -37.12 -5.46
N THR A 710 2.70 -38.00 -5.92
CA THR A 710 2.95 -39.28 -5.25
C THR A 710 3.76 -39.06 -3.98
N ARG A 711 3.64 -39.99 -3.02
CA ARG A 711 4.38 -39.93 -1.76
C ARG A 711 5.89 -39.92 -2.00
N GLN A 712 6.41 -40.68 -2.97
CA GLN A 712 7.85 -40.65 -3.28
C GLN A 712 8.31 -39.31 -3.90
N ASP A 713 7.53 -38.70 -4.80
CA ASP A 713 7.89 -37.40 -5.41
C ASP A 713 7.89 -36.27 -4.39
N MET A 714 6.92 -36.28 -3.47
CA MET A 714 6.84 -35.36 -2.35
C MET A 714 8.13 -35.41 -1.51
N MET A 715 8.64 -36.61 -1.22
CA MET A 715 9.88 -36.82 -0.49
C MET A 715 11.12 -36.37 -1.30
N VAL A 716 11.15 -36.61 -2.61
CA VAL A 716 12.24 -36.14 -3.50
C VAL A 716 12.34 -34.62 -3.56
N LEU A 717 11.22 -33.91 -3.71
CA LEU A 717 11.21 -32.44 -3.71
C LEU A 717 11.66 -31.88 -2.35
N THR A 718 11.20 -32.48 -1.25
CA THR A 718 11.57 -32.04 0.11
C THR A 718 13.04 -32.31 0.42
N GLU A 719 13.59 -33.45 -0.01
CA GLU A 719 14.99 -33.79 0.19
C GLU A 719 15.93 -32.82 -0.53
N ARG A 720 15.59 -32.42 -1.77
CA ARG A 720 16.34 -31.39 -2.51
C ARG A 720 16.30 -30.03 -1.80
N ALA A 721 15.13 -29.62 -1.33
CA ALA A 721 14.98 -28.39 -0.56
C ALA A 721 15.81 -28.40 0.75
N LEU A 722 15.78 -29.51 1.49
CA LEU A 722 16.55 -29.67 2.73
C LEU A 722 18.07 -29.75 2.50
N LYS A 723 18.53 -30.26 1.34
CA LYS A 723 19.95 -30.22 0.96
C LYS A 723 20.47 -28.80 0.75
N LEU A 724 19.70 -27.96 0.05
CA LEU A 724 20.07 -26.55 -0.20
C LEU A 724 20.23 -25.78 1.11
N GLU A 725 19.27 -25.98 2.04
CA GLU A 725 19.27 -25.37 3.37
C GLU A 725 20.29 -25.99 4.34
N LYS A 726 21.02 -27.04 3.94
CA LYS A 726 21.90 -27.85 4.80
C LYS A 726 21.20 -28.40 6.06
N LYS A 727 19.89 -28.69 5.97
CA LYS A 727 19.03 -29.14 7.09
C LYS A 727 18.85 -30.66 7.18
N LEU A 728 19.52 -31.44 6.34
CA LEU A 728 19.65 -32.89 6.54
C LEU A 728 20.68 -33.14 7.64
N SER A 729 20.26 -33.81 8.70
CA SER A 729 21.07 -34.07 9.90
C SER A 729 21.76 -35.44 9.84
N ASN A 730 21.22 -36.37 9.05
CA ASN A 730 21.65 -37.76 8.98
C ASN A 730 22.06 -38.15 7.55
N GLN A 731 23.11 -38.95 7.43
CA GLN A 731 23.33 -39.74 6.23
C GLN A 731 22.31 -40.87 6.20
N ALA A 732 21.55 -40.95 5.11
CA ALA A 732 20.51 -41.94 4.91
C ALA A 732 21.03 -43.05 3.99
N GLU A 733 20.70 -44.29 4.32
CA GLU A 733 21.11 -45.47 3.57
C GLU A 733 19.88 -46.28 3.14
N ALA A 734 20.01 -47.10 2.08
CA ALA A 734 18.93 -48.00 1.66
C ALA A 734 18.48 -48.96 2.79
N ALA A 735 19.38 -49.25 3.75
CA ALA A 735 19.09 -50.02 4.96
C ALA A 735 17.97 -49.40 5.84
N ASP A 736 17.79 -48.07 5.82
CA ASP A 736 16.72 -47.38 6.56
C ASP A 736 15.31 -47.75 6.05
N LEU A 737 15.21 -48.36 4.86
CA LEU A 737 13.96 -48.82 4.26
C LEU A 737 13.65 -50.32 4.52
N GLU A 738 14.55 -51.08 5.15
CA GLU A 738 14.38 -52.52 5.38
C GLU A 738 13.13 -52.87 6.20
N ARG A 739 12.65 -51.94 7.03
CA ARG A 739 11.41 -52.09 7.82
C ARG A 739 10.11 -52.02 6.99
N PHE A 740 10.19 -51.65 5.72
CA PHE A 740 9.03 -51.51 4.84
C PHE A 740 8.91 -52.67 3.86
N THR A 741 7.72 -53.29 3.84
CA THR A 741 7.41 -54.45 2.99
C THR A 741 7.25 -54.09 1.51
N ASP A 742 6.98 -52.83 1.21
CA ASP A 742 6.82 -52.25 -0.13
C ASP A 742 8.07 -51.46 -0.59
N LYS A 743 9.21 -51.61 0.08
CA LYS A 743 10.47 -50.91 -0.28
C LYS A 743 10.90 -51.13 -1.74
N SER A 744 10.53 -52.26 -2.35
CA SER A 744 10.81 -52.60 -3.75
C SER A 744 9.92 -51.86 -4.76
N GLU A 745 8.84 -51.22 -4.31
CA GLU A 745 7.99 -50.35 -5.15
C GLU A 745 8.54 -48.92 -5.24
N VAL A 746 9.54 -48.56 -4.43
CA VAL A 746 10.20 -47.24 -4.47
C VAL A 746 11.01 -47.13 -5.76
N ALA A 747 10.71 -46.13 -6.59
CA ALA A 747 11.47 -45.91 -7.82
C ALA A 747 12.94 -45.59 -7.52
N SER A 748 13.86 -46.05 -8.39
CA SER A 748 15.31 -45.93 -8.18
C SER A 748 15.80 -44.50 -7.92
N TYR A 749 15.20 -43.49 -8.54
CA TYR A 749 15.52 -42.08 -8.32
C TYR A 749 15.11 -41.55 -6.93
N ALA A 750 14.16 -42.22 -6.26
CA ALA A 750 13.56 -41.78 -5.02
C ALA A 750 14.13 -42.48 -3.78
N VAL A 751 14.82 -43.63 -3.92
CA VAL A 751 15.31 -44.47 -2.80
C VAL A 751 16.02 -43.64 -1.71
N ASN A 752 17.01 -42.83 -2.10
CA ASN A 752 17.78 -42.01 -1.16
C ASN A 752 16.92 -40.94 -0.47
N SER A 753 15.99 -40.31 -1.21
CA SER A 753 15.12 -39.27 -0.67
C SER A 753 14.07 -39.85 0.29
N VAL A 754 13.50 -41.01 -0.03
CA VAL A 754 12.57 -41.74 0.85
C VAL A 754 13.31 -42.19 2.13
N ALA A 755 14.51 -42.76 2.00
CA ALA A 755 15.36 -43.11 3.14
C ALA A 755 15.67 -41.89 4.01
N ALA A 756 16.01 -40.74 3.41
CA ALA A 756 16.25 -39.49 4.13
C ALA A 756 15.02 -39.00 4.88
N MET A 757 13.83 -38.95 4.26
CA MET A 757 12.62 -38.46 4.96
C MET A 757 12.19 -39.40 6.09
N VAL A 758 12.48 -40.71 5.98
CA VAL A 758 12.29 -41.69 7.07
C VAL A 758 13.31 -41.47 8.20
N LYS A 759 14.60 -41.36 7.87
CA LYS A 759 15.69 -41.15 8.82
C LYS A 759 15.56 -39.84 9.60
N GLU A 760 15.10 -38.79 8.92
CA GLU A 760 14.83 -37.47 9.51
C GLU A 760 13.54 -37.41 10.36
N GLY A 761 12.80 -38.52 10.49
CA GLY A 761 11.58 -38.62 11.29
C GLY A 761 10.35 -37.93 10.67
N LEU A 762 10.45 -37.44 9.44
CA LEU A 762 9.35 -36.76 8.74
C LEU A 762 8.31 -37.76 8.22
N ILE A 763 8.75 -38.99 7.87
CA ILE A 763 7.90 -40.09 7.41
C ILE A 763 8.02 -41.31 8.34
N GLU A 764 6.95 -41.60 9.08
CA GLU A 764 6.86 -42.79 9.93
C GLU A 764 6.45 -44.05 9.13
N GLY A 765 5.62 -43.85 8.10
CA GLY A 765 4.98 -44.91 7.30
C GLY A 765 3.53 -45.17 7.69
N SER A 766 2.85 -46.01 6.90
CA SER A 766 1.50 -46.51 7.18
C SER A 766 1.62 -47.98 7.64
N GLY A 767 1.89 -48.17 8.93
CA GLY A 767 2.28 -49.49 9.46
C GLY A 767 3.66 -49.91 8.93
N ASN A 768 3.75 -51.07 8.29
CA ASN A 768 4.98 -51.60 7.68
C ASN A 768 5.09 -51.27 6.17
N LYS A 769 4.49 -50.15 5.73
CA LYS A 769 4.53 -49.66 4.34
C LYS A 769 4.87 -48.17 4.24
N VAL A 770 5.51 -47.77 3.15
CA VAL A 770 5.78 -46.35 2.82
C VAL A 770 4.80 -45.78 1.77
N ASN A 771 4.13 -46.66 1.02
CA ASN A 771 3.16 -46.42 -0.05
C ASN A 771 3.72 -45.48 -1.14
N PRO A 772 4.85 -45.80 -1.78
CA PRO A 772 5.64 -44.80 -2.54
C PRO A 772 4.94 -44.27 -3.79
N THR A 773 4.16 -45.12 -4.45
CA THR A 773 3.38 -44.84 -5.66
C THR A 773 2.01 -44.20 -5.39
N GLY A 774 1.54 -44.22 -4.14
CA GLY A 774 0.25 -43.66 -3.76
C GLY A 774 0.25 -42.13 -3.78
N ASN A 775 -0.88 -41.51 -4.12
CA ASN A 775 -1.06 -40.06 -4.05
C ASN A 775 -1.15 -39.59 -2.59
N THR A 776 -0.47 -38.50 -2.24
CA THR A 776 -0.56 -37.87 -0.92
C THR A 776 -1.87 -37.08 -0.79
N THR A 777 -2.62 -37.28 0.29
CA THR A 777 -3.80 -36.46 0.62
C THR A 777 -3.41 -35.10 1.20
N LYS A 778 -4.30 -34.10 1.12
CA LYS A 778 -4.09 -32.77 1.71
C LYS A 778 -3.80 -32.85 3.22
N ALA A 779 -4.47 -33.73 3.96
CA ALA A 779 -4.24 -33.93 5.38
C ALA A 779 -2.84 -34.52 5.69
N GLU A 780 -2.40 -35.53 4.93
CA GLU A 780 -1.05 -36.09 5.08
C GLU A 780 0.03 -35.06 4.74
N ALA A 781 -0.17 -34.31 3.65
CA ALA A 781 0.75 -33.25 3.24
C ALA A 781 0.84 -32.14 4.28
N ALA A 782 -0.28 -31.71 4.88
CA ALA A 782 -0.31 -30.73 5.96
C ALA A 782 0.47 -31.20 7.19
N VAL A 783 0.29 -32.45 7.64
CA VAL A 783 1.03 -33.00 8.80
C VAL A 783 2.52 -33.15 8.49
N PHE A 784 2.89 -33.60 7.29
CA PHE A 784 4.27 -33.68 6.85
C PHE A 784 4.95 -32.31 6.81
N LEU A 785 4.30 -31.31 6.19
CA LEU A 785 4.78 -29.94 6.14
C LEU A 785 4.86 -29.31 7.54
N TYR A 786 3.92 -29.61 8.45
CA TYR A 786 3.93 -29.09 9.82
C TYR A 786 5.09 -29.67 10.66
N ARG A 787 5.43 -30.95 10.46
CA ARG A 787 6.64 -31.56 11.04
C ARG A 787 7.92 -30.92 10.49
N LEU A 788 7.98 -30.70 9.18
CA LEU A 788 9.09 -30.01 8.51
C LEU A 788 9.25 -28.56 8.98
N TYR A 789 8.13 -27.88 9.24
CA TYR A 789 8.03 -26.47 9.60
C TYR A 789 8.47 -26.14 11.04
N ASN A 790 8.39 -27.15 11.92
CA ASN A 790 8.78 -27.09 13.33
C ASN A 790 10.13 -27.77 13.59
N LYS A 791 10.94 -27.96 12.53
CA LYS A 791 12.28 -28.53 12.54
C LYS A 791 13.35 -27.50 12.17
#